data_AF-A0A7C5N3R8-F1
#
_entry.id   AF-A0A7C5N3R8-F1
#
_cell.length_a   1.000
_cell.length_b   1.000
_cell.length_c   1.000
_cell.angle_alpha   90.00
_cell.angle_beta   90.00
_cell.angle_gamma   90.00
#
_symmetry.space_group_name_H-M   'P 1'
#
loop_
_entity.id
_entity.type
_entity.pdbx_description
1 polymer ?
#
loop_
_entity_poly.entity_id
_entity_poly.type
_entity_poly.pdbx_seq_one_letter_code
_entity_poly.pdbx_strand_id
1 'polypeptide(L)'
;MLNAMRTRTWAPSLLLLAACGGEDNRRPMTEERQLDTGEGYVLVVTDGPSLSFERNGETLLRFEASSLSLGLVEVVDDDSNYDPYRLVEPTPLYDVPADLVFETPTSAEFVEGGEGITLALTYPGGVTAELTLSAAAPGHVAASLKTAGSRTAFVRLAPYASSDEGFYGLGEYFDSVDHRGKVRAMQIEADGSIESSYNEAHVPVPLLVGTRGWGLFVESPYPGAFSVAVDDPERIDATFGTGPASDLGVPFHLFGAGHPLDVTRHYYEVTGYPKLPARWALGPWVWRDENEDQAQVESDLDTIRDLDLATTGMWIDRPYASAVNAFDFEPTQFPDPDAMIAKMHALGFRTALWHTPYLDEEAPATAALVAEAEAEGYYPPQSAVDLNGWGTLIDFTNAEAKAWWQAKIDTYVDRGVEGFKLDYGEDVLNGLFFERTPWVFADGSDERTMHSQWQRLYHETYASRLDQSEGYFLLCRAGTYGDQTNGVIIWPGDLDANFAKHRDMVDEGGDSYVAVGGLPASVIAGLGLGPSGYPFYGADTGGYRHSPTDKEVFMRWFEQTALSTVMQIGTSANDVAWELGGDNGFDQELLDSYRVYTRLHLRLFPYLWTYAERLAEDGRPIQRALGLAHPELGLHPDDIYLLGDALLVAPVVERGATDKVVSFPEGRWVHWFTGEVFEGPTTATVDAPLGRLPLFLADDGVVPMLRPTIDTLAPTTEPARVDSYDDDVGVLWVRMVARGTASFTLFDGGTVAQRSDGGTSTISVESGGELDQGAIIELLAATAPSSVDSTEVASLADLEAAAEGWWFDASTSALFIKLPSGDSDAAISW
;
A
#
# COMPACT_ATOMS: atom_id res chain seq x y z
N MET A 1 -0.09 13.64 -37.39
CA MET A 1 -0.10 12.37 -38.16
C MET A 1 -0.48 11.28 -37.17
N LEU A 2 -1.76 11.09 -36.86
CA LEU A 2 -2.63 10.03 -37.43
C LEU A 2 -1.97 8.64 -37.43
N ASN A 3 -2.11 7.92 -36.32
CA ASN A 3 -2.16 6.46 -36.20
C ASN A 3 -2.70 6.13 -34.79
N ALA A 4 -4.00 5.88 -34.66
CA ALA A 4 -4.59 4.53 -34.65
C ALA A 4 -4.43 3.78 -33.31
N MET A 5 -5.04 4.33 -32.25
CA MET A 5 -5.44 3.55 -31.08
C MET A 5 -6.55 2.58 -31.50
N ARG A 6 -6.22 1.30 -31.53
CA ARG A 6 -7.21 0.22 -31.62
C ARG A 6 -7.85 0.06 -30.24
N THR A 7 -9.06 0.55 -30.11
CA THR A 7 -10.03 0.05 -29.14
C THR A 7 -10.19 -1.46 -29.35
N ARG A 8 -9.74 -2.28 -28.40
CA ARG A 8 -10.21 -3.67 -28.29
C ARG A 8 -11.55 -3.63 -27.57
N THR A 9 -12.59 -3.27 -28.32
CA THR A 9 -13.95 -3.61 -27.96
C THR A 9 -14.09 -5.13 -28.06
N TRP A 10 -14.33 -5.79 -26.94
CA TRP A 10 -14.83 -7.16 -26.94
C TRP A 10 -16.24 -7.13 -27.53
N ALA A 11 -16.34 -7.39 -28.84
CA ALA A 11 -17.63 -7.65 -29.46
C ALA A 11 -18.16 -8.99 -28.94
N PRO A 12 -19.45 -9.09 -28.56
CA PRO A 12 -20.05 -10.39 -28.27
C PRO A 12 -20.15 -11.13 -29.60
N SER A 13 -19.38 -12.20 -29.75
CA SER A 13 -19.56 -13.13 -30.86
C SER A 13 -20.85 -13.93 -30.61
N LEU A 14 -21.97 -13.38 -31.06
CA LEU A 14 -23.25 -14.06 -31.17
C LEU A 14 -23.15 -15.17 -32.21
N LEU A 15 -22.73 -16.36 -31.77
CA LEU A 15 -22.92 -17.60 -32.50
C LEU A 15 -24.35 -18.10 -32.24
N LEU A 16 -25.27 -17.67 -33.10
CA LEU A 16 -26.54 -18.37 -33.32
C LEU A 16 -26.21 -19.75 -33.92
N LEU A 17 -26.22 -20.79 -33.09
CA LEU A 17 -26.38 -22.17 -33.55
C LEU A 17 -27.75 -22.68 -33.12
N ALA A 18 -28.58 -22.89 -34.13
CA ALA A 18 -29.90 -23.47 -34.03
C ALA A 18 -29.87 -24.86 -33.39
N ALA A 19 -30.80 -25.09 -32.48
CA ALA A 19 -31.10 -26.37 -31.88
C ALA A 19 -31.34 -27.47 -32.94
N CYS A 20 -30.64 -28.60 -32.80
CA CYS A 20 -31.08 -29.93 -33.23
C CYS A 20 -30.18 -31.01 -32.58
N GLY A 21 -30.75 -31.78 -31.64
CA GLY A 21 -30.18 -33.04 -31.15
C GLY A 21 -29.44 -32.93 -29.82
N GLY A 22 -30.09 -33.38 -28.73
CA GLY A 22 -29.46 -33.51 -27.42
C GLY A 22 -28.45 -34.66 -27.42
N GLU A 23 -27.18 -34.32 -27.26
CA GLU A 23 -26.24 -35.14 -26.52
C GLU A 23 -26.12 -34.49 -25.14
N ASP A 24 -26.37 -35.29 -24.10
CA ASP A 24 -26.17 -34.87 -22.72
C ASP A 24 -24.67 -34.65 -22.53
N ASN A 25 -24.26 -33.38 -22.54
CA ASN A 25 -22.84 -33.00 -22.50
C ASN A 25 -22.28 -33.08 -21.06
N ARG A 26 -23.06 -33.64 -20.12
CA ARG A 26 -22.67 -33.88 -18.74
C ARG A 26 -22.19 -35.31 -18.57
N ARG A 27 -21.11 -35.49 -17.80
CA ARG A 27 -20.57 -36.80 -17.46
C ARG A 27 -20.35 -36.93 -15.96
N PRO A 28 -20.62 -38.11 -15.38
CA PRO A 28 -20.25 -38.38 -14.00
C PRO A 28 -18.75 -38.17 -13.77
N MET A 29 -18.39 -37.61 -12.62
CA MET A 29 -17.02 -37.58 -12.14
C MET A 29 -16.61 -39.01 -11.75
N THR A 30 -15.99 -39.73 -12.70
CA THR A 30 -15.53 -41.11 -12.52
C THR A 30 -14.03 -41.24 -12.77
N GLU A 31 -13.40 -40.15 -13.19
CA GLU A 31 -11.97 -40.02 -13.46
C GLU A 31 -11.53 -38.65 -12.95
N GLU A 32 -10.31 -38.59 -12.41
CA GLU A 32 -9.65 -37.35 -12.05
C GLU A 32 -9.39 -36.49 -13.30
N ARG A 33 -9.58 -35.18 -13.18
CA ARG A 33 -9.10 -34.22 -14.20
C ARG A 33 -8.07 -33.31 -13.60
N GLN A 34 -7.07 -32.95 -14.40
CA GLN A 34 -6.02 -32.03 -14.01
C GLN A 34 -6.01 -30.84 -14.95
N LEU A 35 -5.72 -29.68 -14.39
CA LEU A 35 -5.48 -28.44 -15.09
C LEU A 35 -4.05 -28.00 -14.77
N ASP A 36 -3.14 -28.31 -15.69
CA ASP A 36 -1.75 -27.87 -15.61
C ASP A 36 -1.67 -26.41 -16.03
N THR A 37 -1.15 -25.57 -15.13
CA THR A 37 -0.97 -24.14 -15.37
C THR A 37 0.45 -23.81 -15.83
N GLY A 38 1.41 -24.72 -15.68
CA GLY A 38 2.84 -24.52 -15.98
C GLY A 38 3.71 -24.50 -14.71
N GLU A 39 5.04 -24.60 -14.88
CA GLU A 39 6.04 -24.50 -13.79
C GLU A 39 5.84 -25.48 -12.61
N GLY A 40 5.16 -26.61 -12.87
CA GLY A 40 4.86 -27.62 -11.85
C GLY A 40 3.59 -27.33 -11.04
N TYR A 41 2.82 -26.30 -11.39
CA TYR A 41 1.54 -25.97 -10.76
C TYR A 41 0.38 -26.65 -11.46
N VAL A 42 -0.40 -27.42 -10.69
CA VAL A 42 -1.53 -28.20 -11.20
C VAL A 42 -2.72 -28.02 -10.26
N LEU A 43 -3.91 -27.79 -10.84
CA LEU A 43 -5.17 -27.95 -10.12
C LEU A 43 -5.75 -29.32 -10.44
N VAL A 44 -5.88 -30.16 -9.42
CA VAL A 44 -6.45 -31.50 -9.51
C VAL A 44 -7.91 -31.47 -9.07
N VAL A 45 -8.78 -32.10 -9.84
CA VAL A 45 -10.22 -32.21 -9.56
C VAL A 45 -10.57 -33.69 -9.40
N THR A 46 -11.00 -34.08 -8.20
CA THR A 46 -11.28 -35.48 -7.81
C THR A 46 -12.77 -35.72 -7.50
N ASP A 47 -13.14 -36.97 -7.21
CA ASP A 47 -14.51 -37.38 -6.85
C ASP A 47 -15.12 -36.51 -5.74
N GLY A 48 -16.35 -36.05 -5.96
CA GLY A 48 -17.12 -35.27 -4.98
C GLY A 48 -16.61 -33.84 -4.83
N PRO A 49 -17.00 -32.96 -5.76
CA PRO A 49 -16.22 -31.85 -6.35
C PRO A 49 -15.08 -31.29 -5.47
N SER A 50 -14.04 -32.09 -5.23
CA SER A 50 -12.90 -31.66 -4.43
C SER A 50 -11.77 -31.19 -5.34
N LEU A 51 -11.08 -30.13 -4.94
CA LEU A 51 -9.97 -29.51 -5.68
C LEU A 51 -8.70 -29.55 -4.84
N SER A 52 -7.56 -29.78 -5.47
CA SER A 52 -6.23 -29.66 -4.85
C SER A 52 -5.37 -28.78 -5.75
N PHE A 53 -4.94 -27.62 -5.26
CA PHE A 53 -3.99 -26.77 -5.96
C PHE A 53 -2.58 -27.10 -5.47
N GLU A 54 -1.74 -27.60 -6.36
CA GLU A 54 -0.49 -28.26 -6.03
C GLU A 54 0.69 -27.62 -6.77
N ARG A 55 1.87 -27.66 -6.15
CA ARG A 55 3.15 -27.32 -6.74
C ARG A 55 4.10 -28.50 -6.61
N ASN A 56 4.52 -29.08 -7.72
CA ASN A 56 5.44 -30.24 -7.76
C ASN A 56 4.94 -31.43 -6.89
N GLY A 57 3.63 -31.63 -6.82
CA GLY A 57 2.98 -32.68 -6.02
C GLY A 57 2.81 -32.36 -4.52
N GLU A 58 3.18 -31.16 -4.09
CA GLU A 58 2.87 -30.63 -2.76
C GLU A 58 1.58 -29.81 -2.81
N THR A 59 0.59 -30.17 -2.00
CA THR A 59 -0.66 -29.40 -1.88
C THR A 59 -0.40 -28.05 -1.19
N LEU A 60 -0.82 -26.98 -1.86
CA LEU A 60 -0.83 -25.62 -1.33
C LEU A 60 -2.20 -25.30 -0.73
N LEU A 61 -3.27 -25.54 -1.51
CA LEU A 61 -4.66 -25.37 -1.07
C LEU A 61 -5.49 -26.59 -1.41
N ARG A 62 -6.38 -26.98 -0.50
CA ARG A 62 -7.34 -28.06 -0.69
C ARG A 62 -8.76 -27.54 -0.53
N PHE A 63 -9.63 -27.81 -1.50
CA PHE A 63 -11.05 -27.53 -1.43
C PHE A 63 -11.78 -28.87 -1.34
N GLU A 64 -12.52 -29.09 -0.27
CA GLU A 64 -13.46 -30.20 -0.17
C GLU A 64 -14.77 -29.83 -0.87
N ALA A 65 -15.70 -30.78 -1.04
CA ALA A 65 -17.05 -30.43 -1.52
C ALA A 65 -17.69 -29.32 -0.66
N SER A 66 -17.50 -29.37 0.66
CA SER A 66 -17.99 -28.38 1.62
C SER A 66 -17.32 -27.01 1.48
N SER A 67 -16.19 -26.93 0.78
CA SER A 67 -15.49 -25.69 0.48
C SER A 67 -16.15 -24.88 -0.63
N LEU A 68 -17.10 -25.45 -1.37
CA LEU A 68 -17.86 -24.78 -2.41
C LEU A 68 -19.33 -24.68 -1.95
N SER A 69 -19.59 -23.90 -0.91
CA SER A 69 -20.90 -23.87 -0.26
C SER A 69 -21.72 -22.65 -0.66
N LEU A 70 -23.05 -22.82 -0.67
CA LEU A 70 -24.00 -21.75 -0.94
C LEU A 70 -24.84 -21.50 0.31
N GLY A 71 -24.90 -20.24 0.77
CA GLY A 71 -25.87 -19.81 1.76
C GLY A 71 -27.22 -19.62 1.09
N LEU A 72 -28.17 -20.52 1.37
CA LEU A 72 -29.49 -20.52 0.77
C LEU A 72 -30.54 -19.99 1.75
N VAL A 73 -31.47 -19.19 1.23
CA VAL A 73 -32.68 -18.70 1.93
C VAL A 73 -33.93 -19.17 1.18
N GLU A 74 -35.11 -19.12 1.78
CA GLU A 74 -36.39 -19.40 1.12
C GLU A 74 -36.66 -18.41 -0.01
N VAL A 75 -36.42 -17.12 0.25
CA VAL A 75 -36.58 -16.01 -0.70
C VAL A 75 -35.42 -15.05 -0.52
N VAL A 76 -34.72 -14.73 -1.61
CA VAL A 76 -33.74 -13.62 -1.64
C VAL A 76 -34.53 -12.32 -1.58
N ASP A 77 -34.28 -11.55 -0.53
CA ASP A 77 -34.90 -10.25 -0.25
C ASP A 77 -34.00 -9.10 -0.73
N ASP A 78 -34.56 -8.20 -1.54
CA ASP A 78 -33.81 -7.03 -2.03
C ASP A 78 -33.67 -5.93 -0.96
N ASP A 79 -34.39 -6.02 0.16
CA ASP A 79 -34.20 -5.09 1.27
C ASP A 79 -33.03 -5.49 2.19
N SER A 80 -32.39 -6.66 1.95
CA SER A 80 -31.26 -7.15 2.74
C SER A 80 -29.90 -6.70 2.21
N ASN A 81 -28.95 -6.40 3.10
CA ASN A 81 -27.60 -5.97 2.74
C ASN A 81 -26.61 -7.13 2.49
N TYR A 82 -26.98 -8.36 2.88
CA TYR A 82 -26.16 -9.57 2.73
C TYR A 82 -24.73 -9.43 3.27
N ASP A 83 -24.50 -8.67 4.34
CA ASP A 83 -23.18 -8.59 4.95
C ASP A 83 -22.81 -9.94 5.62
N PRO A 84 -21.76 -10.64 5.16
CA PRO A 84 -21.34 -11.90 5.75
C PRO A 84 -20.47 -11.71 7.00
N TYR A 85 -19.91 -10.52 7.25
CA TYR A 85 -19.06 -10.28 8.40
C TYR A 85 -19.81 -10.55 9.70
N ARG A 86 -21.05 -10.06 9.83
CA ARG A 86 -21.93 -10.31 10.99
C ARG A 86 -22.39 -11.77 11.13
N LEU A 87 -22.29 -12.57 10.07
CA LEU A 87 -22.52 -14.02 10.13
C LEU A 87 -21.30 -14.76 10.69
N VAL A 88 -20.10 -14.25 10.40
CA VAL A 88 -18.82 -14.87 10.76
C VAL A 88 -18.35 -14.42 12.14
N GLU A 89 -18.42 -13.12 12.42
CA GLU A 89 -18.31 -12.53 13.75
C GLU A 89 -19.73 -12.33 14.30
N PRO A 90 -20.21 -13.18 15.23
CA PRO A 90 -21.59 -13.11 15.70
C PRO A 90 -21.83 -11.80 16.44
N THR A 91 -22.51 -10.85 15.79
CA THR A 91 -22.86 -9.58 16.42
C THR A 91 -24.25 -9.67 17.04
N PRO A 92 -24.46 -9.23 18.30
CA PRO A 92 -25.80 -9.19 18.91
C PRO A 92 -26.77 -8.23 18.21
N LEU A 93 -26.26 -7.37 17.33
CA LEU A 93 -27.01 -6.34 16.61
C LEU A 93 -27.56 -6.84 15.28
N TYR A 94 -27.27 -8.08 14.87
CA TYR A 94 -27.69 -8.62 13.58
C TYR A 94 -28.34 -9.98 13.72
N ASP A 95 -29.59 -10.08 13.25
CA ASP A 95 -30.28 -11.35 13.14
C ASP A 95 -29.97 -11.97 11.77
N VAL A 96 -29.22 -13.07 11.79
CA VAL A 96 -29.07 -13.94 10.63
C VAL A 96 -30.45 -14.36 10.13
N PRO A 97 -30.75 -14.34 8.81
CA PRO A 97 -32.02 -14.83 8.31
C PRO A 97 -32.33 -16.22 8.88
N ALA A 98 -33.49 -16.37 9.52
CA ALA A 98 -33.80 -17.55 10.32
C ALA A 98 -33.83 -18.86 9.50
N ASP A 99 -33.98 -18.74 8.19
CA ASP A 99 -34.02 -19.78 7.18
C ASP A 99 -32.70 -19.90 6.39
N LEU A 100 -31.65 -19.12 6.72
CA LEU A 100 -30.34 -19.25 6.10
C LEU A 100 -29.74 -20.61 6.43
N VAL A 101 -29.45 -21.39 5.39
CA VAL A 101 -28.75 -22.66 5.51
C VAL A 101 -27.59 -22.68 4.53
N PHE A 102 -26.37 -22.90 5.04
CA PHE A 102 -25.22 -23.18 4.19
C PHE A 102 -25.28 -24.62 3.71
N GLU A 103 -25.40 -24.80 2.41
CA GLU A 103 -25.53 -26.10 1.78
C GLU A 103 -24.27 -26.45 0.97
N THR A 104 -23.92 -27.74 1.03
CA THR A 104 -22.81 -28.34 0.29
C THR A 104 -23.34 -29.03 -0.97
N PRO A 105 -22.61 -29.04 -2.10
CA PRO A 105 -23.02 -29.78 -3.29
C PRO A 105 -23.18 -31.27 -2.97
N THR A 106 -24.32 -31.83 -3.37
CA THR A 106 -24.67 -33.26 -3.22
C THR A 106 -24.19 -34.12 -4.38
N SER A 107 -23.99 -33.52 -5.55
CA SER A 107 -23.40 -34.17 -6.72
C SER A 107 -22.70 -33.15 -7.61
N ALA A 108 -21.76 -33.63 -8.41
CA ALA A 108 -21.10 -32.85 -9.44
C ALA A 108 -20.92 -33.70 -10.71
N GLU A 109 -21.01 -33.05 -11.86
CA GLU A 109 -20.82 -33.65 -13.18
C GLU A 109 -19.86 -32.78 -14.00
N PHE A 110 -18.95 -33.40 -14.75
CA PHE A 110 -18.16 -32.68 -15.73
C PHE A 110 -19.06 -32.21 -16.86
N VAL A 111 -18.95 -30.94 -17.24
CA VAL A 111 -19.56 -30.41 -18.46
C VAL A 111 -18.49 -30.45 -19.55
N GLU A 112 -18.74 -31.22 -20.60
CA GLU A 112 -17.82 -31.31 -21.74
C GLU A 112 -17.92 -30.07 -22.62
N GLY A 113 -16.81 -29.70 -23.27
CA GLY A 113 -16.71 -28.54 -24.16
C GLY A 113 -16.24 -27.26 -23.47
N GLY A 114 -15.45 -26.47 -24.20
CA GLY A 114 -14.74 -25.31 -23.67
C GLY A 114 -13.25 -25.58 -23.44
N GLU A 115 -12.48 -24.53 -23.17
CA GLU A 115 -11.10 -24.62 -22.69
C GLU A 115 -11.14 -24.64 -21.15
N GLY A 116 -10.53 -25.64 -20.51
CA GLY A 116 -10.51 -25.79 -19.05
C GLY A 116 -11.37 -26.94 -18.49
N ILE A 117 -11.77 -26.83 -17.21
CA ILE A 117 -12.64 -27.78 -16.51
C ILE A 117 -13.89 -27.06 -16.04
N THR A 118 -15.06 -27.59 -16.39
CA THR A 118 -16.36 -27.08 -15.92
C THR A 118 -17.10 -28.16 -15.15
N LEU A 119 -17.60 -27.82 -13.96
CA LEU A 119 -18.41 -28.69 -13.11
C LEU A 119 -19.82 -28.13 -12.99
N ALA A 120 -20.82 -28.94 -13.33
CA ALA A 120 -22.20 -28.71 -12.94
C ALA A 120 -22.42 -29.28 -11.54
N LEU A 121 -22.69 -28.40 -10.58
CA LEU A 121 -22.91 -28.71 -9.18
C LEU A 121 -24.41 -28.73 -8.87
N THR A 122 -24.87 -29.72 -8.11
CA THR A 122 -26.25 -29.80 -7.62
C THR A 122 -26.27 -29.81 -6.10
N TYR A 123 -27.04 -28.88 -5.54
CA TYR A 123 -27.24 -28.69 -4.10
C TYR A 123 -28.62 -29.22 -3.68
N PRO A 124 -28.87 -29.41 -2.36
CA PRO A 124 -30.20 -29.73 -1.84
C PRO A 124 -31.28 -28.78 -2.35
N GLY A 125 -32.50 -29.30 -2.49
CA GLY A 125 -33.62 -28.51 -3.02
C GLY A 125 -33.55 -28.23 -4.53
N GLY A 126 -32.58 -28.80 -5.26
CA GLY A 126 -32.47 -28.68 -6.72
C GLY A 126 -31.81 -27.38 -7.18
N VAL A 127 -31.17 -26.63 -6.28
CA VAL A 127 -30.33 -25.49 -6.65
C VAL A 127 -29.12 -26.02 -7.42
N THR A 128 -28.76 -25.35 -8.51
CA THR A 128 -27.61 -25.73 -9.33
C THR A 128 -26.64 -24.57 -9.46
N ALA A 129 -25.36 -24.90 -9.57
CA ALA A 129 -24.30 -23.95 -9.87
C ALA A 129 -23.35 -24.53 -10.91
N GLU A 130 -22.58 -23.67 -11.54
CA GLU A 130 -21.52 -24.02 -12.47
C GLU A 130 -20.21 -23.47 -11.93
N LEU A 131 -19.24 -24.35 -11.69
CA LEU A 131 -17.86 -23.96 -11.40
C LEU A 131 -17.05 -24.10 -12.68
N THR A 132 -16.48 -22.99 -13.14
CA THR A 132 -15.55 -22.96 -14.28
C THR A 132 -14.13 -22.77 -13.77
N LEU A 133 -13.17 -23.49 -14.35
CA LEU A 133 -11.76 -23.49 -13.98
C LEU A 133 -10.90 -23.43 -15.25
N SER A 134 -9.99 -22.47 -15.32
CA SER A 134 -9.13 -22.27 -16.49
C SER A 134 -7.70 -21.91 -16.08
N ALA A 135 -6.73 -22.42 -16.84
CA ALA A 135 -5.32 -22.06 -16.68
C ALA A 135 -5.10 -20.72 -17.38
N ALA A 136 -4.84 -19.67 -16.61
CA ALA A 136 -4.70 -18.32 -17.13
C ALA A 136 -3.23 -17.97 -17.43
N ALA A 137 -2.31 -18.39 -16.56
CA ALA A 137 -0.85 -18.26 -16.71
C ALA A 137 -0.13 -19.31 -15.84
N PRO A 138 1.20 -19.50 -15.96
CA PRO A 138 1.98 -20.30 -15.01
C PRO A 138 1.68 -19.94 -13.55
N GLY A 139 1.22 -20.92 -12.77
CA GLY A 139 0.82 -20.72 -11.37
C GLY A 139 -0.51 -20.02 -11.16
N HIS A 140 -1.29 -19.72 -12.21
CA HIS A 140 -2.53 -18.96 -12.11
C HIS A 140 -3.74 -19.74 -12.64
N VAL A 141 -4.67 -20.04 -11.73
CA VAL A 141 -6.01 -20.55 -12.06
C VAL A 141 -6.99 -19.40 -11.96
N ALA A 142 -7.75 -19.16 -13.03
CA ALA A 142 -8.94 -18.33 -12.99
C ALA A 142 -10.19 -19.23 -12.87
N ALA A 143 -11.04 -18.90 -11.91
CA ALA A 143 -12.24 -19.66 -11.59
C ALA A 143 -13.46 -18.76 -11.44
N SER A 144 -14.65 -19.32 -11.63
CA SER A 144 -15.90 -18.62 -11.34
C SER A 144 -16.96 -19.62 -10.90
N LEU A 145 -17.62 -19.33 -9.77
CA LEU A 145 -18.76 -20.09 -9.28
C LEU A 145 -20.05 -19.29 -9.55
N LYS A 146 -20.85 -19.77 -10.50
CA LYS A 146 -22.09 -19.11 -10.94
C LYS A 146 -23.29 -19.92 -10.52
N THR A 147 -24.27 -19.32 -9.84
CA THR A 147 -25.47 -20.03 -9.40
C THR A 147 -26.63 -19.79 -10.36
N ALA A 148 -27.52 -20.77 -10.53
CA ALA A 148 -28.73 -20.63 -11.34
C ALA A 148 -30.00 -20.50 -10.48
N GLY A 149 -29.85 -20.43 -9.15
CA GLY A 149 -30.96 -20.48 -8.20
C GLY A 149 -31.30 -19.12 -7.62
N SER A 150 -32.58 -18.75 -7.65
CA SER A 150 -33.13 -17.52 -7.04
C SER A 150 -33.16 -17.51 -5.50
N ARG A 151 -32.45 -18.46 -4.88
CA ARG A 151 -32.43 -18.70 -3.43
C ARG A 151 -31.04 -18.54 -2.82
N THR A 152 -30.02 -18.32 -3.64
CA THR A 152 -28.65 -18.09 -3.18
C THR A 152 -28.55 -16.67 -2.63
N ALA A 153 -28.16 -16.54 -1.36
CA ALA A 153 -27.86 -15.27 -0.71
C ALA A 153 -26.34 -15.05 -0.58
N PHE A 154 -25.60 -16.13 -0.32
CA PHE A 154 -24.15 -16.08 -0.10
C PHE A 154 -23.43 -17.15 -0.91
N VAL A 155 -22.22 -16.82 -1.35
CA VAL A 155 -21.23 -17.77 -1.86
C VAL A 155 -20.09 -17.87 -0.86
N ARG A 156 -19.69 -19.09 -0.50
CA ARG A 156 -18.57 -19.32 0.41
C ARG A 156 -17.56 -20.28 -0.20
N LEU A 157 -16.34 -19.77 -0.35
CA LEU A 157 -15.15 -20.52 -0.69
C LEU A 157 -14.39 -20.82 0.61
N ALA A 158 -14.22 -22.09 0.95
CA ALA A 158 -13.59 -22.46 2.21
C ALA A 158 -12.39 -23.42 2.07
N PRO A 159 -11.27 -22.98 1.48
CA PRO A 159 -10.11 -23.86 1.33
C PRO A 159 -9.47 -24.21 2.68
N TYR A 160 -8.68 -25.28 2.62
CA TYR A 160 -7.77 -25.70 3.68
C TYR A 160 -6.32 -25.45 3.24
N ALA A 161 -5.55 -24.81 4.12
CA ALA A 161 -4.13 -24.54 4.01
C ALA A 161 -3.37 -25.17 5.19
N SER A 162 -2.04 -25.11 5.20
CA SER A 162 -1.27 -25.69 6.29
C SER A 162 -1.46 -24.91 7.60
N SER A 163 -1.51 -25.63 8.72
CA SER A 163 -1.60 -25.04 10.06
C SER A 163 -0.31 -24.34 10.52
N ASP A 164 0.80 -24.50 9.79
CA ASP A 164 2.10 -23.91 10.11
C ASP A 164 2.41 -22.61 9.33
N GLU A 165 1.49 -22.15 8.47
CA GLU A 165 1.66 -20.91 7.68
C GLU A 165 1.23 -19.65 8.44
N GLY A 166 1.91 -18.53 8.17
CA GLY A 166 1.34 -17.19 8.34
C GLY A 166 0.52 -16.77 7.12
N PHE A 167 -0.46 -15.88 7.34
CA PHE A 167 -1.36 -15.36 6.31
C PHE A 167 -1.33 -13.83 6.24
N TYR A 168 -1.16 -13.29 5.03
CA TYR A 168 -0.98 -11.85 4.77
C TYR A 168 -1.94 -11.37 3.68
N GLY A 169 -2.04 -10.05 3.49
CA GLY A 169 -2.90 -9.43 2.48
C GLY A 169 -4.11 -8.77 3.12
N LEU A 170 -5.31 -9.02 2.58
CA LEU A 170 -6.62 -8.57 3.05
C LEU A 170 -6.86 -7.05 3.16
N GLY A 171 -5.85 -6.24 2.88
CA GLY A 171 -5.93 -4.79 2.92
C GLY A 171 -5.19 -4.16 4.09
N GLU A 172 -5.70 -3.02 4.53
CA GLU A 172 -5.21 -2.29 5.69
C GLU A 172 -5.92 -2.73 6.98
N TYR A 173 -5.14 -3.11 7.99
CA TYR A 173 -5.58 -3.42 9.35
C TYR A 173 -4.53 -2.96 10.35
N PHE A 174 -4.93 -2.74 11.60
CA PHE A 174 -4.10 -2.06 12.60
C PHE A 174 -3.64 -2.93 13.78
N ASP A 175 -4.10 -4.19 13.86
CA ASP A 175 -3.88 -5.04 15.02
C ASP A 175 -2.83 -6.13 14.83
N SER A 176 -2.65 -6.67 13.61
CA SER A 176 -1.54 -7.58 13.30
C SER A 176 -1.35 -7.76 11.79
N VAL A 177 -0.11 -8.00 11.38
CA VAL A 177 0.26 -8.33 9.99
C VAL A 177 -0.09 -9.77 9.61
N ASP A 178 -0.17 -10.69 10.58
CA ASP A 178 -0.64 -12.06 10.37
C ASP A 178 -2.14 -12.16 10.67
N HIS A 179 -2.91 -12.65 9.71
CA HIS A 179 -4.36 -12.76 9.82
C HIS A 179 -4.83 -14.05 10.48
N ARG A 180 -3.93 -14.96 10.86
CA ARG A 180 -4.30 -16.18 11.58
C ARG A 180 -5.13 -15.87 12.83
N GLY A 181 -6.28 -16.54 12.94
CA GLY A 181 -7.22 -16.37 14.06
C GLY A 181 -8.07 -15.10 13.99
N LYS A 182 -8.15 -14.44 12.82
CA LYS A 182 -8.87 -13.18 12.64
C LYS A 182 -10.03 -13.33 11.65
N VAL A 183 -11.05 -12.49 11.85
CA VAL A 183 -12.10 -12.23 10.86
C VAL A 183 -11.86 -10.84 10.29
N ARG A 184 -11.82 -10.73 8.97
CA ARG A 184 -11.54 -9.48 8.24
C ARG A 184 -12.71 -9.13 7.34
N ALA A 185 -13.33 -7.98 7.55
CA ALA A 185 -14.42 -7.45 6.73
C ALA A 185 -13.87 -6.90 5.41
N MET A 186 -14.56 -7.12 4.29
CA MET A 186 -14.19 -6.53 3.00
C MET A 186 -14.91 -5.21 2.75
N GLN A 187 -15.25 -4.52 3.85
CA GLN A 187 -15.96 -3.25 3.88
C GLN A 187 -15.83 -2.59 5.25
N ILE A 188 -16.16 -1.30 5.29
CA ILE A 188 -16.33 -0.56 6.55
C ILE A 188 -17.60 -1.01 7.25
N GLU A 189 -17.47 -1.26 8.54
CA GLU A 189 -18.57 -1.61 9.43
C GLU A 189 -18.62 -0.66 10.62
N ALA A 190 -19.83 -0.30 11.04
CA ALA A 190 -20.03 0.44 12.28
C ALA A 190 -19.58 -0.42 13.47
N ASP A 191 -18.69 0.13 14.29
CA ASP A 191 -18.11 -0.50 15.47
C ASP A 191 -18.00 0.53 16.59
N GLY A 192 -19.06 0.67 17.39
CA GLY A 192 -19.09 1.60 18.52
C GLY A 192 -18.19 1.19 19.70
N SER A 193 -17.34 0.17 19.56
CA SER A 193 -16.37 -0.22 20.59
C SER A 193 -15.03 0.51 20.47
N ILE A 194 -14.74 1.12 19.31
CA ILE A 194 -13.56 1.96 19.06
C ILE A 194 -13.99 3.42 19.03
N GLU A 195 -13.10 4.36 19.38
CA GLU A 195 -13.39 5.80 19.38
C GLU A 195 -13.92 6.32 18.04
N SER A 196 -13.35 5.86 16.92
CA SER A 196 -13.79 6.22 15.57
C SER A 196 -15.22 5.76 15.24
N SER A 197 -15.76 4.80 16.00
CA SER A 197 -17.09 4.21 15.80
C SER A 197 -17.23 3.33 14.53
N TYR A 198 -16.11 2.89 13.94
CA TYR A 198 -16.07 1.92 12.84
C TYR A 198 -14.82 1.03 12.91
N ASN A 199 -14.80 -0.03 12.10
CA ASN A 199 -13.77 -1.09 12.13
C ASN A 199 -12.44 -0.76 11.44
N GLU A 200 -12.26 0.49 10.98
CA GLU A 200 -11.07 1.01 10.29
C GLU A 200 -10.69 0.33 8.97
N ALA A 201 -11.58 -0.47 8.36
CA ALA A 201 -11.29 -1.19 7.13
C ALA A 201 -11.36 -0.28 5.89
N HIS A 202 -10.49 0.75 5.81
CA HIS A 202 -10.48 1.76 4.75
C HIS A 202 -10.05 1.21 3.37
N VAL A 203 -9.15 0.22 3.36
CA VAL A 203 -8.60 -0.36 2.13
C VAL A 203 -8.82 -1.88 2.10
N PRO A 204 -10.06 -2.38 2.07
CA PRO A 204 -10.32 -3.82 2.02
C PRO A 204 -9.94 -4.40 0.65
N VAL A 205 -9.08 -5.42 0.64
CA VAL A 205 -8.65 -6.09 -0.59
C VAL A 205 -8.83 -7.60 -0.43
N PRO A 206 -9.72 -8.27 -1.19
CA PRO A 206 -10.03 -9.70 -1.00
C PRO A 206 -8.96 -10.67 -1.53
N LEU A 207 -7.69 -10.38 -1.28
CA LEU A 207 -6.51 -11.21 -1.59
C LEU A 207 -5.88 -11.71 -0.28
N LEU A 208 -5.87 -13.03 -0.06
CA LEU A 208 -5.13 -13.67 1.02
C LEU A 208 -3.91 -14.39 0.46
N VAL A 209 -2.74 -14.20 1.07
CA VAL A 209 -1.45 -14.79 0.68
C VAL A 209 -0.94 -15.69 1.81
N GLY A 210 -0.63 -16.95 1.48
CA GLY A 210 0.03 -17.89 2.40
C GLY A 210 1.53 -17.94 2.21
N THR A 211 2.26 -18.08 3.32
CA THR A 211 3.74 -18.12 3.36
C THR A 211 4.38 -19.27 2.57
N ARG A 212 3.63 -20.30 2.16
CA ARG A 212 4.11 -21.36 1.26
C ARG A 212 4.04 -21.01 -0.23
N GLY A 213 3.61 -19.79 -0.57
CA GLY A 213 3.63 -19.27 -1.93
C GLY A 213 2.33 -19.49 -2.70
N TRP A 214 1.18 -19.35 -2.04
CA TRP A 214 -0.13 -19.35 -2.70
C TRP A 214 -0.92 -18.08 -2.39
N GLY A 215 -1.86 -17.73 -3.27
CA GLY A 215 -2.82 -16.66 -3.07
C GLY A 215 -4.25 -17.07 -3.43
N LEU A 216 -5.23 -16.60 -2.66
CA LEU A 216 -6.66 -16.64 -2.99
C LEU A 216 -7.16 -15.21 -3.14
N PHE A 217 -7.52 -14.82 -4.36
CA PHE A 217 -8.16 -13.53 -4.64
C PHE A 217 -9.61 -13.76 -5.06
N VAL A 218 -10.56 -13.17 -4.33
CA VAL A 218 -11.98 -13.19 -4.71
C VAL A 218 -12.34 -11.87 -5.38
N GLU A 219 -12.47 -11.88 -6.70
CA GLU A 219 -12.73 -10.66 -7.49
C GLU A 219 -14.22 -10.30 -7.40
N SER A 220 -14.61 -9.72 -6.25
CA SER A 220 -15.98 -9.39 -5.96
C SER A 220 -16.10 -8.02 -5.29
N PRO A 221 -16.97 -7.13 -5.82
CA PRO A 221 -17.26 -5.85 -5.18
C PRO A 221 -18.33 -5.98 -4.08
N TYR A 222 -18.92 -7.17 -3.90
CA TYR A 222 -19.98 -7.40 -2.93
C TYR A 222 -19.44 -7.45 -1.50
N PRO A 223 -20.29 -7.20 -0.48
CA PRO A 223 -19.91 -7.32 0.93
C PRO A 223 -19.32 -8.69 1.22
N GLY A 224 -18.20 -8.72 1.92
CA GLY A 224 -17.35 -9.90 2.04
C GLY A 224 -16.72 -10.03 3.41
N ALA A 225 -16.31 -11.24 3.76
CA ALA A 225 -15.50 -11.47 4.95
C ALA A 225 -14.59 -12.68 4.78
N PHE A 226 -13.39 -12.57 5.33
CA PHE A 226 -12.44 -13.67 5.47
C PHE A 226 -12.33 -14.08 6.94
N SER A 227 -12.77 -15.30 7.26
CA SER A 227 -12.41 -15.97 8.51
C SER A 227 -11.15 -16.77 8.29
N VAL A 228 -10.03 -16.38 8.89
CA VAL A 228 -8.73 -16.98 8.62
C VAL A 228 -8.31 -17.83 9.80
N ALA A 229 -8.45 -19.15 9.69
CA ALA A 229 -8.03 -20.12 10.71
C ALA A 229 -8.61 -19.85 12.13
N VAL A 230 -9.87 -19.37 12.20
CA VAL A 230 -10.56 -19.03 13.46
C VAL A 230 -11.10 -20.28 14.15
N ASP A 231 -11.96 -21.04 13.45
CA ASP A 231 -12.64 -22.21 14.02
C ASP A 231 -11.85 -23.51 13.84
N ASP A 232 -11.02 -23.57 12.80
CA ASP A 232 -10.16 -24.70 12.45
C ASP A 232 -8.81 -24.12 11.97
N PRO A 233 -7.67 -24.57 12.52
CA PRO A 233 -6.35 -24.00 12.21
C PRO A 233 -5.92 -24.16 10.75
N GLU A 234 -6.57 -25.02 9.97
CA GLU A 234 -6.28 -25.23 8.55
C GLU A 234 -7.31 -24.54 7.64
N ARG A 235 -8.47 -24.14 8.16
CA ARG A 235 -9.59 -23.66 7.35
C ARG A 235 -9.59 -22.14 7.20
N ILE A 236 -9.84 -21.68 5.98
CA ILE A 236 -10.13 -20.29 5.67
C ILE A 236 -11.53 -20.24 5.09
N ASP A 237 -12.40 -19.31 5.52
CA ASP A 237 -13.72 -19.08 4.91
C ASP A 237 -13.77 -17.69 4.30
N ALA A 238 -13.79 -17.62 2.97
CA ALA A 238 -14.08 -16.41 2.21
C ALA A 238 -15.57 -16.43 1.82
N THR A 239 -16.38 -15.62 2.50
CA THR A 239 -17.85 -15.56 2.30
C THR A 239 -18.23 -14.22 1.70
N PHE A 240 -19.03 -14.24 0.63
CA PHE A 240 -19.50 -13.03 -0.07
C PHE A 240 -21.02 -13.04 -0.21
N GLY A 241 -21.64 -11.90 0.09
CA GLY A 241 -23.07 -11.67 0.03
C GLY A 241 -23.54 -11.21 -1.34
N THR A 242 -23.73 -12.14 -2.26
CA THR A 242 -24.13 -11.82 -3.64
C THR A 242 -25.62 -11.55 -3.81
N GLY A 243 -26.48 -12.04 -2.90
CA GLY A 243 -27.90 -11.72 -2.87
C GLY A 243 -28.59 -11.87 -4.25
N PRO A 244 -29.34 -10.83 -4.71
CA PRO A 244 -29.98 -10.82 -6.03
C PRO A 244 -29.02 -11.02 -7.22
N ALA A 245 -27.73 -10.74 -7.06
CA ALA A 245 -26.71 -10.85 -8.10
C ALA A 245 -25.99 -12.21 -8.11
N SER A 246 -26.47 -13.19 -7.33
CA SER A 246 -25.86 -14.54 -7.26
C SER A 246 -25.85 -15.29 -8.60
N ASP A 247 -26.63 -14.85 -9.58
CA ASP A 247 -26.63 -15.39 -10.94
C ASP A 247 -25.59 -14.77 -11.87
N LEU A 248 -24.92 -13.68 -11.46
CA LEU A 248 -23.75 -13.14 -12.15
C LEU A 248 -22.50 -14.00 -11.91
N GLY A 249 -22.43 -14.62 -10.72
CA GLY A 249 -21.35 -15.48 -10.27
C GLY A 249 -20.26 -14.74 -9.50
N VAL A 250 -19.42 -15.50 -8.80
CA VAL A 250 -18.27 -14.99 -8.05
C VAL A 250 -17.00 -15.47 -8.73
N PRO A 251 -16.28 -14.59 -9.46
CA PRO A 251 -14.94 -14.88 -9.95
C PRO A 251 -13.95 -14.94 -8.79
N PHE A 252 -13.02 -15.87 -8.87
CA PHE A 252 -11.90 -15.97 -7.93
C PHE A 252 -10.68 -16.58 -8.62
N HIS A 253 -9.51 -16.31 -8.05
CA HIS A 253 -8.23 -16.72 -8.59
C HIS A 253 -7.42 -17.45 -7.54
N LEU A 254 -6.74 -18.50 -7.99
CA LEU A 254 -5.70 -19.17 -7.22
C LEU A 254 -4.36 -18.83 -7.87
N PHE A 255 -3.46 -18.29 -7.05
CA PHE A 255 -2.12 -17.92 -7.45
C PHE A 255 -1.11 -18.84 -6.78
N GLY A 256 -0.06 -19.21 -7.49
CA GLY A 256 1.02 -20.05 -7.02
C GLY A 256 2.35 -19.48 -7.48
N ALA A 257 3.25 -19.24 -6.54
CA ALA A 257 4.57 -18.69 -6.83
C ALA A 257 5.66 -19.40 -6.01
N GLY A 258 6.92 -19.30 -6.45
CA GLY A 258 8.05 -19.97 -5.81
C GLY A 258 8.28 -19.43 -4.40
N HIS A 259 8.22 -18.11 -4.28
CA HIS A 259 8.31 -17.34 -3.05
C HIS A 259 6.97 -16.61 -2.80
N PRO A 260 6.48 -16.47 -1.55
CA PRO A 260 5.20 -15.81 -1.28
C PRO A 260 5.14 -14.33 -1.69
N LEU A 261 6.27 -13.61 -1.67
CA LEU A 261 6.35 -12.24 -2.20
C LEU A 261 6.06 -12.13 -3.71
N ASP A 262 6.16 -13.23 -4.47
CA ASP A 262 5.94 -13.22 -5.92
C ASP A 262 4.45 -13.42 -6.29
N VAL A 263 3.57 -13.63 -5.30
CA VAL A 263 2.12 -13.85 -5.54
C VAL A 263 1.44 -12.59 -6.06
N THR A 264 1.86 -11.41 -5.59
CA THR A 264 1.28 -10.11 -5.95
C THR A 264 1.41 -9.79 -7.44
N ARG A 265 2.43 -10.31 -8.15
CA ARG A 265 2.52 -10.14 -9.62
C ARG A 265 1.29 -10.70 -10.33
N HIS A 266 0.80 -11.86 -9.89
CA HIS A 266 -0.37 -12.49 -10.51
C HIS A 266 -1.65 -11.72 -10.21
N TYR A 267 -1.72 -11.15 -9.00
CA TYR A 267 -2.79 -10.21 -8.67
C TYR A 267 -2.77 -8.96 -9.57
N TYR A 268 -1.60 -8.41 -9.87
CA TYR A 268 -1.46 -7.27 -10.80
C TYR A 268 -1.73 -7.63 -12.26
N GLU A 269 -1.45 -8.87 -12.69
CA GLU A 269 -1.83 -9.36 -14.02
C GLU A 269 -3.36 -9.37 -14.22
N VAL A 270 -4.13 -9.52 -13.13
CA VAL A 270 -5.60 -9.48 -13.13
C VAL A 270 -6.12 -8.05 -12.96
N THR A 271 -5.60 -7.32 -11.97
CA THR A 271 -6.18 -6.05 -11.51
C THR A 271 -5.50 -4.79 -12.08
N GLY A 272 -4.37 -4.97 -12.75
CA GLY A 272 -3.51 -3.90 -13.25
C GLY A 272 -2.32 -3.62 -12.30
N TYR A 273 -1.17 -3.32 -12.90
CA TYR A 273 0.03 -2.95 -12.14
C TYR A 273 -0.14 -1.56 -11.51
N PRO A 274 0.45 -1.33 -10.31
CA PRO A 274 0.44 -0.03 -9.68
C PRO A 274 1.02 1.03 -10.61
N LYS A 275 0.33 2.15 -10.73
CA LYS A 275 0.92 3.31 -11.38
C LYS A 275 1.89 3.98 -10.41
N LEU A 276 3.06 4.37 -10.90
CA LEU A 276 4.05 5.03 -10.06
C LEU A 276 3.60 6.48 -9.79
N PRO A 277 3.71 6.97 -8.54
CA PRO A 277 3.52 8.39 -8.25
C PRO A 277 4.66 9.20 -8.88
N ALA A 278 4.57 10.53 -8.82
CA ALA A 278 5.70 11.36 -9.25
C ALA A 278 6.95 11.04 -8.42
N ARG A 279 8.13 11.13 -9.03
CA ARG A 279 9.40 10.89 -8.31
C ARG A 279 9.51 11.74 -7.04
N TRP A 280 9.11 13.00 -7.14
CA TRP A 280 9.10 13.95 -6.02
C TRP A 280 8.13 13.57 -4.88
N ALA A 281 7.14 12.71 -5.13
CA ALA A 281 6.24 12.19 -4.11
C ALA A 281 6.95 11.30 -3.08
N LEU A 282 8.09 10.69 -3.44
CA LEU A 282 8.89 9.84 -2.54
C LEU A 282 9.88 10.65 -1.68
N GLY A 283 9.86 11.98 -1.77
CA GLY A 283 10.59 12.83 -0.82
C GLY A 283 9.78 13.10 0.46
N PRO A 284 10.37 13.73 1.48
CA PRO A 284 9.61 14.15 2.66
C PRO A 284 8.59 15.25 2.34
N TRP A 285 7.42 15.15 2.96
CA TRP A 285 6.29 16.08 2.88
C TRP A 285 5.98 16.71 4.22
N VAL A 286 5.61 17.99 4.24
CA VAL A 286 5.12 18.66 5.43
C VAL A 286 3.69 19.15 5.21
N TRP A 287 2.89 19.16 6.28
CA TRP A 287 1.59 19.79 6.32
C TRP A 287 1.27 20.34 7.71
N ARG A 288 0.21 21.14 7.79
CA ARG A 288 -0.47 21.57 9.02
C ARG A 288 -1.97 21.39 8.81
N ASP A 289 -2.68 20.99 9.86
CA ASP A 289 -4.13 20.81 9.83
C ASP A 289 -4.85 22.12 9.55
N GLU A 290 -4.42 23.21 10.18
CA GLU A 290 -4.94 24.54 9.90
C GLU A 290 -3.76 25.51 9.75
N ASN A 291 -3.52 25.96 8.52
CA ASN A 291 -2.60 27.08 8.29
C ASN A 291 -3.25 28.40 8.73
N GLU A 292 -2.47 29.27 9.38
CA GLU A 292 -2.95 30.61 9.77
C GLU A 292 -3.28 31.44 8.54
N ASP A 293 -2.32 31.57 7.62
CA ASP A 293 -2.44 32.31 6.37
C ASP A 293 -1.30 31.98 5.38
N GLN A 294 -1.32 32.61 4.21
CA GLN A 294 -0.23 32.51 3.22
C GLN A 294 1.14 32.87 3.80
N ALA A 295 1.24 33.82 4.74
CA ALA A 295 2.52 34.24 5.29
C ALA A 295 3.14 33.15 6.17
N GLN A 296 2.32 32.38 6.89
CA GLN A 296 2.80 31.21 7.63
C GLN A 296 3.37 30.15 6.68
N VAL A 297 2.64 29.81 5.61
CA VAL A 297 3.11 28.85 4.60
C VAL A 297 4.46 29.32 4.03
N GLU A 298 4.55 30.57 3.61
CA GLU A 298 5.78 31.14 3.07
C GLU A 298 6.94 31.16 4.08
N SER A 299 6.65 31.32 5.38
CA SER A 299 7.63 31.28 6.47
C SER A 299 8.14 29.87 6.74
N ASP A 300 7.25 28.86 6.69
CA ASP A 300 7.63 27.45 6.84
C ASP A 300 8.57 27.04 5.71
N LEU A 301 8.28 27.41 4.46
CA LEU A 301 9.17 27.13 3.31
C LEU A 301 10.59 27.68 3.52
N ASP A 302 10.69 28.93 3.99
CA ASP A 302 11.99 29.54 4.27
C ASP A 302 12.70 28.87 5.45
N THR A 303 11.96 28.53 6.50
CA THR A 303 12.49 27.90 7.71
C THR A 303 13.06 26.52 7.42
N ILE A 304 12.35 25.71 6.62
CA ILE A 304 12.81 24.38 6.19
C ILE A 304 14.17 24.49 5.48
N ARG A 305 14.31 25.43 4.55
CA ARG A 305 15.59 25.63 3.83
C ARG A 305 16.69 26.22 4.72
N ASP A 306 16.36 27.20 5.56
CA ASP A 306 17.33 27.85 6.45
C ASP A 306 17.86 26.90 7.55
N LEU A 307 17.05 25.91 7.95
CA LEU A 307 17.41 24.88 8.93
C LEU A 307 17.98 23.60 8.30
N ASP A 308 18.20 23.59 6.98
CA ASP A 308 18.80 22.48 6.25
C ASP A 308 17.98 21.18 6.39
N LEU A 309 16.65 21.29 6.26
CA LEU A 309 15.71 20.18 6.37
C LEU A 309 15.33 19.69 4.97
N ALA A 310 15.74 18.47 4.63
CA ALA A 310 15.42 17.83 3.37
C ALA A 310 13.89 17.66 3.24
N THR A 311 13.28 18.26 2.23
CA THR A 311 11.83 18.26 2.02
C THR A 311 11.53 18.59 0.58
N THR A 312 10.67 17.78 -0.03
CA THR A 312 10.36 17.85 -1.47
C THR A 312 8.99 18.44 -1.75
N GLY A 313 8.06 18.38 -0.79
CA GLY A 313 6.73 18.92 -0.99
C GLY A 313 6.06 19.41 0.28
N MET A 314 5.04 20.23 0.07
CA MET A 314 4.13 20.68 1.12
C MET A 314 2.71 20.61 0.59
N TRP A 315 1.80 20.03 1.36
CA TRP A 315 0.39 20.06 1.02
C TRP A 315 -0.38 20.88 2.05
N ILE A 316 -1.42 21.57 1.60
CA ILE A 316 -2.20 22.52 2.42
C ILE A 316 -3.53 21.85 2.79
N ASP A 317 -3.78 21.65 4.08
CA ASP A 317 -5.04 21.10 4.59
C ASP A 317 -6.14 22.18 4.67
N ARG A 318 -7.37 21.76 5.00
CA ARG A 318 -8.50 22.65 5.24
C ARG A 318 -8.36 23.39 6.58
N PRO A 319 -8.70 24.69 6.65
CA PRO A 319 -9.24 25.50 5.57
C PRO A 319 -8.16 26.26 4.79
N TYR A 320 -8.21 26.17 3.46
CA TYR A 320 -7.52 27.11 2.56
C TYR A 320 -8.46 27.81 1.57
N ALA A 321 -9.67 27.26 1.39
CA ALA A 321 -10.73 27.75 0.52
C ALA A 321 -11.83 28.43 1.34
N SER A 322 -12.71 29.20 0.68
CA SER A 322 -13.81 29.92 1.34
C SER A 322 -14.85 28.99 1.98
N ALA A 323 -14.89 27.72 1.57
CA ALA A 323 -15.59 26.59 2.18
C ALA A 323 -15.02 25.28 1.61
N VAL A 324 -15.39 24.14 2.18
CA VAL A 324 -14.96 22.82 1.67
C VAL A 324 -15.37 22.68 0.20
N ASN A 325 -14.37 22.41 -0.64
CA ASN A 325 -14.51 22.26 -2.09
C ASN A 325 -15.25 23.44 -2.77
N ALA A 326 -15.00 24.68 -2.32
CA ALA A 326 -15.46 25.89 -3.02
C ALA A 326 -14.69 26.19 -4.32
N PHE A 327 -13.56 25.49 -4.55
CA PHE A 327 -12.67 25.64 -5.71
C PHE A 327 -12.09 27.05 -5.86
N ASP A 328 -11.73 27.64 -4.73
CA ASP A 328 -11.05 28.92 -4.60
C ASP A 328 -9.98 28.88 -3.49
N PHE A 329 -9.27 29.98 -3.33
CA PHE A 329 -8.48 30.27 -2.14
C PHE A 329 -9.17 31.41 -1.40
N GLU A 330 -9.38 31.29 -0.08
CA GLU A 330 -10.04 32.34 0.72
C GLU A 330 -9.21 33.63 0.64
N PRO A 331 -9.68 34.69 -0.06
CA PRO A 331 -8.83 35.83 -0.41
C PRO A 331 -8.31 36.63 0.79
N THR A 332 -8.95 36.51 1.95
CA THR A 332 -8.49 37.17 3.18
C THR A 332 -7.34 36.44 3.88
N GLN A 333 -7.24 35.12 3.67
CA GLN A 333 -6.21 34.25 4.25
C GLN A 333 -5.07 33.98 3.25
N PHE A 334 -5.42 33.83 1.97
CA PHE A 334 -4.50 33.59 0.86
C PHE A 334 -4.67 34.68 -0.20
N PRO A 335 -4.11 35.88 0.01
CA PRO A 335 -4.33 37.03 -0.86
C PRO A 335 -3.63 36.93 -2.23
N ASP A 336 -2.59 36.10 -2.38
CA ASP A 336 -1.84 35.88 -3.62
C ASP A 336 -1.32 34.42 -3.70
N PRO A 337 -2.23 33.44 -3.88
CA PRO A 337 -1.87 32.02 -3.89
C PRO A 337 -0.94 31.67 -5.06
N ASP A 338 -1.04 32.37 -6.19
CA ASP A 338 -0.17 32.17 -7.34
C ASP A 338 1.30 32.52 -6.99
N ALA A 339 1.52 33.61 -6.24
CA ALA A 339 2.85 33.96 -5.74
C ALA A 339 3.37 32.96 -4.68
N MET A 340 2.49 32.46 -3.81
CA MET A 340 2.83 31.43 -2.81
C MET A 340 3.29 30.13 -3.49
N ILE A 341 2.52 29.62 -4.47
CA ILE A 341 2.87 28.43 -5.25
C ILE A 341 4.16 28.67 -6.05
N ALA A 342 4.32 29.84 -6.66
CA ALA A 342 5.57 30.19 -7.34
C ALA A 342 6.78 30.19 -6.40
N LYS A 343 6.62 30.63 -5.13
CA LYS A 343 7.68 30.55 -4.11
C LYS A 343 7.98 29.11 -3.70
N MET A 344 6.96 28.26 -3.53
CA MET A 344 7.14 26.82 -3.28
C MET A 344 8.03 26.22 -4.38
N HIS A 345 7.66 26.41 -5.64
CA HIS A 345 8.43 25.90 -6.79
C HIS A 345 9.83 26.51 -6.86
N ALA A 346 9.98 27.80 -6.58
CA ALA A 346 11.29 28.45 -6.59
C ALA A 346 12.25 27.79 -5.60
N LEU A 347 11.76 27.35 -4.44
CA LEU A 347 12.52 26.68 -3.40
C LEU A 347 12.52 25.14 -3.53
N GLY A 348 12.09 24.61 -4.68
CA GLY A 348 12.09 23.18 -4.96
C GLY A 348 11.11 22.38 -4.12
N PHE A 349 9.97 22.97 -3.75
CA PHE A 349 8.83 22.25 -3.20
C PHE A 349 7.78 22.02 -4.29
N ARG A 350 7.08 20.90 -4.19
CA ARG A 350 5.86 20.59 -4.95
C ARG A 350 4.64 20.76 -4.07
N THR A 351 3.50 21.13 -4.65
CA THR A 351 2.30 21.48 -3.89
C THR A 351 1.12 20.57 -4.19
N ALA A 352 0.39 20.23 -3.13
CA ALA A 352 -0.86 19.49 -3.19
C ALA A 352 -1.89 20.11 -2.24
N LEU A 353 -3.17 19.83 -2.48
CA LEU A 353 -4.28 20.37 -1.67
C LEU A 353 -5.14 19.25 -1.08
N TRP A 354 -5.64 19.46 0.13
CA TRP A 354 -6.69 18.60 0.70
C TRP A 354 -8.02 18.80 -0.03
N HIS A 355 -8.70 17.70 -0.32
CA HIS A 355 -9.97 17.66 -1.03
C HIS A 355 -10.84 16.50 -0.55
N THR A 356 -12.15 16.67 -0.71
CA THR A 356 -13.16 15.60 -0.52
C THR A 356 -14.00 15.43 -1.79
N PRO A 357 -14.88 14.41 -1.88
CA PRO A 357 -15.86 14.30 -2.96
C PRO A 357 -17.19 15.05 -2.69
N TYR A 358 -17.23 15.97 -1.70
CA TYR A 358 -18.44 16.67 -1.28
C TYR A 358 -18.38 18.17 -1.60
N LEU A 359 -19.54 18.82 -1.66
CA LEU A 359 -19.66 20.26 -1.49
C LEU A 359 -20.16 20.52 -0.07
N ASP A 360 -19.67 21.56 0.59
CA ASP A 360 -20.30 22.08 1.81
C ASP A 360 -21.70 22.61 1.45
N GLU A 361 -22.78 21.93 1.83
CA GLU A 361 -24.14 22.32 1.47
C GLU A 361 -24.67 23.52 2.27
N GLU A 362 -24.06 23.80 3.42
CA GLU A 362 -24.49 24.88 4.33
C GLU A 362 -23.76 26.20 4.06
N ALA A 363 -22.60 26.15 3.40
CA ALA A 363 -21.78 27.34 3.16
C ALA A 363 -22.33 28.24 2.02
N PRO A 364 -22.38 29.57 2.23
CA PRO A 364 -22.73 30.52 1.16
C PRO A 364 -21.78 30.51 -0.05
N ALA A 365 -20.51 30.11 0.15
CA ALA A 365 -19.49 30.10 -0.90
C ALA A 365 -19.74 29.02 -1.97
N THR A 366 -20.31 27.88 -1.57
CA THR A 366 -20.63 26.72 -2.40
C THR A 366 -22.08 26.72 -2.90
N ALA A 367 -22.95 27.58 -2.37
CA ALA A 367 -24.39 27.61 -2.71
C ALA A 367 -24.71 27.64 -4.22
N ALA A 368 -23.87 28.29 -5.04
CA ALA A 368 -24.04 28.29 -6.49
C ALA A 368 -23.67 26.95 -7.15
N LEU A 369 -22.63 26.28 -6.64
CA LEU A 369 -22.21 24.96 -7.10
C LEU A 369 -23.23 23.90 -6.71
N VAL A 370 -23.74 23.97 -5.47
CA VAL A 370 -24.82 23.10 -4.97
C VAL A 370 -26.07 23.24 -5.84
N ALA A 371 -26.52 24.48 -6.09
CA ALA A 371 -27.68 24.73 -6.94
C ALA A 371 -27.49 24.25 -8.39
N GLU A 372 -26.26 24.30 -8.92
CA GLU A 372 -25.92 23.74 -10.23
C GLU A 372 -25.98 22.21 -10.22
N ALA A 373 -25.35 21.56 -9.23
CA ALA A 373 -25.35 20.12 -9.07
C ALA A 373 -26.76 19.54 -8.88
N GLU A 374 -27.63 20.21 -8.11
CA GLU A 374 -29.04 19.84 -7.97
C GLU A 374 -29.81 19.98 -9.28
N ALA A 375 -29.62 21.09 -10.00
CA ALA A 375 -30.35 21.38 -11.23
C ALA A 375 -30.01 20.41 -12.37
N GLU A 376 -28.74 19.99 -12.46
CA GLU A 376 -28.25 19.09 -13.50
C GLU A 376 -28.25 17.61 -13.08
N GLY A 377 -28.59 17.30 -11.82
CA GLY A 377 -28.69 15.92 -11.33
C GLY A 377 -27.32 15.24 -11.19
N TYR A 378 -26.36 15.94 -10.59
CA TYR A 378 -25.00 15.45 -10.39
C TYR A 378 -24.80 14.65 -9.10
N TYR A 379 -25.79 14.62 -8.21
CA TYR A 379 -25.82 13.71 -7.07
C TYR A 379 -26.42 12.35 -7.47
N PRO A 380 -26.15 11.27 -6.70
CA PRO A 380 -26.81 9.99 -6.92
C PRO A 380 -28.34 10.16 -6.93
N PRO A 381 -29.06 9.52 -7.89
CA PRO A 381 -30.52 9.51 -7.92
C PRO A 381 -31.19 9.12 -6.59
N GLN A 382 -30.51 8.30 -5.78
CA GLN A 382 -30.89 7.99 -4.42
C GLN A 382 -29.62 7.90 -3.56
N SER A 383 -29.58 8.66 -2.47
CA SER A 383 -28.54 8.59 -1.44
C SER A 383 -29.11 8.14 -0.10
N ALA A 384 -28.24 7.69 0.80
CA ALA A 384 -28.61 7.33 2.16
C ALA A 384 -28.16 8.40 3.17
N VAL A 385 -27.65 8.00 4.34
CA VAL A 385 -27.20 8.94 5.37
C VAL A 385 -25.79 9.43 5.04
N ASP A 386 -25.64 10.75 4.88
CA ASP A 386 -24.33 11.39 4.78
C ASP A 386 -23.70 11.47 6.18
N LEU A 387 -22.55 10.81 6.38
CA LEU A 387 -21.84 10.75 7.67
C LEU A 387 -20.67 11.74 7.76
N ASN A 388 -20.29 12.34 6.63
CA ASN A 388 -19.14 13.24 6.50
C ASN A 388 -19.37 14.66 7.09
N GLY A 389 -20.63 15.10 7.22
CA GLY A 389 -20.99 16.40 7.80
C GLY A 389 -20.93 17.61 6.85
N TRP A 390 -20.63 17.42 5.56
CA TRP A 390 -20.57 18.46 4.52
C TRP A 390 -21.75 18.43 3.56
N GLY A 391 -22.05 17.25 2.99
CA GLY A 391 -23.11 17.09 2.00
C GLY A 391 -23.07 15.73 1.30
N THR A 392 -23.93 15.56 0.30
CA THR A 392 -23.97 14.34 -0.52
C THR A 392 -22.79 14.31 -1.51
N LEU A 393 -22.19 13.13 -1.71
CA LEU A 393 -21.13 12.93 -2.71
C LEU A 393 -21.61 13.20 -4.15
N ILE A 394 -20.72 13.74 -4.99
CA ILE A 394 -20.98 13.93 -6.43
C ILE A 394 -20.85 12.60 -7.17
N ASP A 395 -21.86 12.18 -7.94
CA ASP A 395 -21.95 10.91 -8.68
C ASP A 395 -20.98 10.85 -9.89
N PHE A 396 -19.79 10.27 -9.72
CA PHE A 396 -18.81 10.05 -10.78
C PHE A 396 -19.15 8.93 -11.76
N THR A 397 -20.24 8.18 -11.56
CA THR A 397 -20.81 7.31 -12.60
C THR A 397 -21.56 8.13 -13.67
N ASN A 398 -22.03 9.32 -13.29
CA ASN A 398 -22.55 10.31 -14.23
C ASN A 398 -21.38 11.04 -14.92
N ALA A 399 -21.20 10.76 -16.22
CA ALA A 399 -20.12 11.34 -17.00
C ALA A 399 -20.14 12.88 -17.07
N GLU A 400 -21.33 13.51 -17.01
CA GLU A 400 -21.46 14.97 -17.01
C GLU A 400 -21.07 15.56 -15.65
N ALA A 401 -21.47 14.91 -14.55
CA ALA A 401 -21.06 15.28 -13.19
C ALA A 401 -19.54 15.14 -13.00
N LYS A 402 -18.96 14.03 -13.45
CA LYS A 402 -17.50 13.81 -13.45
C LYS A 402 -16.77 14.90 -14.24
N ALA A 403 -17.21 15.20 -15.46
CA ALA A 403 -16.59 16.25 -16.28
C ALA A 403 -16.73 17.65 -15.66
N TRP A 404 -17.86 17.93 -15.02
CA TRP A 404 -18.10 19.18 -14.30
C TRP A 404 -17.14 19.35 -13.13
N TRP A 405 -16.99 18.31 -12.29
CA TRP A 405 -16.07 18.29 -11.17
C TRP A 405 -14.61 18.43 -11.61
N GLN A 406 -14.22 17.70 -12.67
CA GLN A 406 -12.91 17.80 -13.29
C GLN A 406 -12.57 19.22 -13.75
N ALA A 407 -13.53 19.93 -14.34
CA ALA A 407 -13.33 21.33 -14.73
C ALA A 407 -13.11 22.26 -13.52
N LYS A 408 -13.56 21.88 -12.31
CA LYS A 408 -13.26 22.63 -11.08
C LYS A 408 -11.86 22.29 -10.55
N ILE A 409 -11.46 21.02 -10.58
CA ILE A 409 -10.10 20.56 -10.27
C ILE A 409 -9.07 21.29 -11.15
N ASP A 410 -9.37 21.44 -12.45
CA ASP A 410 -8.51 22.14 -13.41
C ASP A 410 -8.16 23.56 -12.96
N THR A 411 -9.02 24.21 -12.16
CA THR A 411 -8.71 25.56 -11.68
C THR A 411 -7.51 25.57 -10.72
N TYR A 412 -7.28 24.51 -9.94
CA TYR A 412 -6.09 24.39 -9.10
C TYR A 412 -4.89 23.89 -9.88
N VAL A 413 -5.08 22.90 -10.76
CA VAL A 413 -4.00 22.36 -11.61
C VAL A 413 -3.42 23.44 -12.51
N ASP A 414 -4.26 24.29 -13.12
CA ASP A 414 -3.82 25.41 -13.96
C ASP A 414 -2.99 26.47 -13.20
N ARG A 415 -3.07 26.50 -11.86
CA ARG A 415 -2.27 27.37 -10.99
C ARG A 415 -0.95 26.75 -10.54
N GLY A 416 -0.71 25.49 -10.87
CA GLY A 416 0.49 24.75 -10.51
C GLY A 416 0.32 23.81 -9.32
N VAL A 417 -0.91 23.42 -8.96
CA VAL A 417 -1.14 22.31 -8.02
C VAL A 417 -0.89 20.98 -8.73
N GLU A 418 -0.05 20.13 -8.15
CA GLU A 418 0.49 18.92 -8.78
C GLU A 418 0.03 17.63 -8.09
N GLY A 419 -0.81 17.74 -7.07
CA GLY A 419 -1.36 16.60 -6.36
C GLY A 419 -2.50 16.96 -5.41
N PHE A 420 -3.09 15.94 -4.81
CA PHE A 420 -4.20 16.10 -3.86
C PHE A 420 -4.09 15.09 -2.71
N LYS A 421 -4.42 15.53 -1.49
CA LYS A 421 -4.81 14.65 -0.38
C LYS A 421 -6.31 14.43 -0.49
N LEU A 422 -6.71 13.24 -0.90
CA LEU A 422 -8.08 12.82 -1.12
C LEU A 422 -8.61 12.14 0.15
N ASP A 423 -9.27 12.94 0.96
CA ASP A 423 -9.86 12.51 2.22
C ASP A 423 -11.27 12.00 1.99
N TYR A 424 -11.74 11.17 2.91
CA TYR A 424 -13.01 10.45 2.81
C TYR A 424 -13.12 9.49 1.61
N GLY A 425 -14.35 9.22 1.17
CA GLY A 425 -14.68 8.19 0.18
C GLY A 425 -15.47 7.01 0.74
N GLU A 426 -15.79 6.99 2.04
CA GLU A 426 -16.34 5.82 2.74
C GLU A 426 -17.84 5.90 3.07
N ASP A 427 -18.54 6.97 2.70
CA ASP A 427 -19.95 7.17 3.07
C ASP A 427 -20.92 6.15 2.45
N VAL A 428 -20.52 5.51 1.34
CA VAL A 428 -21.33 4.48 0.71
C VAL A 428 -21.22 3.22 1.56
N LEU A 429 -22.06 3.13 2.59
CA LEU A 429 -22.13 1.95 3.45
C LEU A 429 -23.20 0.99 2.95
N ASN A 430 -22.91 -0.31 3.07
CA ASN A 430 -23.86 -1.36 2.74
C ASN A 430 -25.06 -1.42 3.72
N GLY A 431 -24.84 -1.03 4.98
CA GLY A 431 -25.92 -0.91 5.97
C GLY A 431 -25.46 -0.34 7.30
N LEU A 432 -26.37 0.33 8.00
CA LEU A 432 -26.19 0.86 9.35
C LEU A 432 -27.18 0.17 10.28
N PHE A 433 -26.74 -0.16 11.50
CA PHE A 433 -27.57 -0.71 12.58
C PHE A 433 -28.69 -1.62 12.03
N PHE A 434 -28.36 -2.84 11.61
CA PHE A 434 -29.27 -3.88 11.07
C PHE A 434 -30.06 -3.58 9.77
N GLU A 435 -30.07 -2.36 9.23
CA GLU A 435 -30.82 -2.05 8.00
C GLU A 435 -29.88 -1.75 6.82
N ARG A 436 -30.33 -2.16 5.62
CA ARG A 436 -29.72 -1.72 4.36
C ARG A 436 -29.88 -0.21 4.22
N THR A 437 -28.84 0.47 3.75
CA THR A 437 -28.83 1.92 3.48
C THR A 437 -28.79 2.14 1.97
N PRO A 438 -29.94 2.10 1.26
CA PRO A 438 -29.95 1.96 -0.19
C PRO A 438 -29.48 3.22 -0.92
N TRP A 439 -28.48 3.06 -1.79
CA TRP A 439 -28.02 4.05 -2.76
C TRP A 439 -28.38 3.60 -4.18
N VAL A 440 -28.55 4.55 -5.09
CA VAL A 440 -28.65 4.27 -6.53
C VAL A 440 -27.86 5.34 -7.27
N PHE A 441 -26.89 4.91 -8.08
CA PHE A 441 -26.06 5.76 -8.92
C PHE A 441 -26.59 5.83 -10.37
N ALA A 442 -26.10 6.78 -11.15
CA ALA A 442 -26.57 7.05 -12.52
C ALA A 442 -26.38 5.87 -13.49
N ASP A 443 -25.38 5.01 -13.27
CA ASP A 443 -25.17 3.79 -14.05
C ASP A 443 -26.04 2.59 -13.61
N GLY A 444 -26.81 2.76 -12.53
CA GLY A 444 -27.68 1.74 -11.94
C GLY A 444 -27.02 0.85 -10.90
N SER A 445 -25.76 1.08 -10.55
CA SER A 445 -25.11 0.46 -9.39
C SER A 445 -25.73 0.94 -8.08
N ASP A 446 -25.60 0.13 -7.04
CA ASP A 446 -26.09 0.39 -5.68
C ASP A 446 -24.97 0.22 -4.64
N GLU A 447 -25.29 0.49 -3.39
CA GLU A 447 -24.34 0.46 -2.28
C GLU A 447 -23.68 -0.91 -2.07
N ARG A 448 -24.30 -2.02 -2.52
CA ARG A 448 -23.72 -3.36 -2.39
C ARG A 448 -22.47 -3.54 -3.24
N THR A 449 -22.28 -2.71 -4.25
CA THR A 449 -21.07 -2.70 -5.07
C THR A 449 -20.25 -1.43 -4.86
N MET A 450 -20.92 -0.30 -4.63
CA MET A 450 -20.28 1.00 -4.55
C MET A 450 -19.63 1.29 -3.20
N HIS A 451 -19.96 0.55 -2.13
CA HIS A 451 -19.17 0.60 -0.88
C HIS A 451 -17.69 0.27 -1.09
N SER A 452 -17.40 -0.56 -2.11
CA SER A 452 -16.06 -0.95 -2.50
C SER A 452 -15.55 -0.19 -3.72
N GLN A 453 -16.40 0.11 -4.71
CA GLN A 453 -15.95 0.64 -6.01
C GLN A 453 -15.95 2.16 -6.12
N TRP A 454 -16.59 2.87 -5.19
CA TRP A 454 -16.71 4.32 -5.26
C TRP A 454 -15.38 5.05 -5.16
N GLN A 455 -14.53 4.64 -4.21
CA GLN A 455 -13.22 5.22 -3.94
C GLN A 455 -12.35 5.24 -5.20
N ARG A 456 -12.40 4.14 -5.97
CA ARG A 456 -11.67 4.02 -7.25
C ARG A 456 -12.11 5.07 -8.26
N LEU A 457 -13.41 5.37 -8.36
CA LEU A 457 -13.93 6.40 -9.26
C LEU A 457 -13.56 7.81 -8.79
N TYR A 458 -13.56 8.03 -7.48
CA TYR A 458 -13.10 9.28 -6.88
C TYR A 458 -11.63 9.55 -7.22
N HIS A 459 -10.74 8.57 -6.98
CA HIS A 459 -9.31 8.71 -7.29
C HIS A 459 -9.05 8.85 -8.79
N GLU A 460 -9.72 8.04 -9.63
CA GLU A 460 -9.62 8.15 -11.10
C GLU A 460 -9.99 9.56 -11.60
N THR A 461 -11.00 10.17 -10.97
CA THR A 461 -11.47 11.51 -11.34
C THR A 461 -10.39 12.56 -11.18
N TYR A 462 -9.62 12.53 -10.09
CA TYR A 462 -8.50 13.46 -9.85
C TYR A 462 -7.25 13.04 -10.63
N ALA A 463 -6.90 11.76 -10.63
CA ALA A 463 -5.77 11.19 -11.36
C ALA A 463 -5.78 11.61 -12.83
N SER A 464 -6.94 11.59 -13.49
CA SER A 464 -7.09 11.95 -14.90
C SER A 464 -6.87 13.44 -15.22
N ARG A 465 -6.76 14.30 -14.20
CA ARG A 465 -6.53 15.75 -14.36
C ARG A 465 -5.10 16.18 -14.12
N LEU A 466 -4.31 15.33 -13.47
CA LEU A 466 -2.90 15.58 -13.19
C LEU A 466 -2.01 15.23 -14.39
N ASP A 467 -0.76 15.71 -14.39
CA ASP A 467 0.20 15.38 -15.43
C ASP A 467 0.56 13.89 -15.40
N GLN A 468 0.32 13.21 -16.51
CA GLN A 468 0.55 11.77 -16.62
C GLN A 468 2.00 11.42 -16.99
N SER A 469 2.79 12.39 -17.47
CA SER A 469 4.11 12.15 -18.05
C SER A 469 5.22 11.99 -17.02
N GLU A 470 5.14 12.75 -15.93
CA GLU A 470 6.11 12.74 -14.83
C GLU A 470 5.55 12.04 -13.56
N GLY A 471 4.32 11.52 -13.62
CA GLY A 471 3.55 11.06 -12.46
C GLY A 471 2.95 12.22 -11.67
N TYR A 472 2.27 11.90 -10.56
CA TYR A 472 1.63 12.89 -9.68
C TYR A 472 1.53 12.37 -8.23
N PHE A 473 1.01 13.20 -7.32
CA PHE A 473 0.76 12.83 -5.93
C PHE A 473 -0.74 12.72 -5.65
N LEU A 474 -1.19 11.52 -5.30
CA LEU A 474 -2.50 11.29 -4.71
C LEU A 474 -2.30 10.56 -3.38
N LEU A 475 -2.57 11.26 -2.28
CA LEU A 475 -2.59 10.66 -0.95
C LEU A 475 -4.04 10.37 -0.58
N CYS A 476 -4.39 9.10 -0.38
CA CYS A 476 -5.77 8.64 -0.24
C CYS A 476 -5.96 7.90 1.10
N ARG A 477 -7.10 8.09 1.76
CA ARG A 477 -7.45 7.33 2.97
C ARG A 477 -7.97 5.93 2.65
N ALA A 478 -8.92 5.85 1.73
CA ALA A 478 -9.60 4.62 1.39
C ALA A 478 -9.12 4.04 0.06
N GLY A 479 -9.53 2.81 -0.25
CA GLY A 479 -9.20 2.16 -1.52
C GLY A 479 -9.82 0.77 -1.65
N THR A 480 -9.66 0.14 -2.80
CA THR A 480 -10.11 -1.23 -3.08
C THR A 480 -9.21 -1.93 -4.09
N TYR A 481 -9.45 -3.20 -4.41
CA TYR A 481 -8.71 -3.87 -5.47
C TYR A 481 -8.85 -3.13 -6.84
N GLY A 482 -7.73 -2.98 -7.55
CA GLY A 482 -7.65 -2.28 -8.84
C GLY A 482 -7.40 -0.78 -8.75
N ASP A 483 -7.54 -0.18 -7.57
CA ASP A 483 -7.32 1.26 -7.37
C ASP A 483 -5.84 1.65 -7.36
N GLN A 484 -4.92 0.70 -7.15
CA GLN A 484 -3.48 0.93 -7.32
C GLN A 484 -3.10 1.46 -8.71
N THR A 485 -3.94 1.22 -9.72
CA THR A 485 -3.76 1.74 -11.09
C THR A 485 -3.92 3.26 -11.20
N ASN A 486 -4.53 3.90 -10.19
CA ASN A 486 -4.67 5.34 -10.10
C ASN A 486 -3.44 6.05 -9.51
N GLY A 487 -2.40 5.32 -9.08
CA GLY A 487 -1.18 5.91 -8.54
C GLY A 487 -1.35 6.49 -7.13
N VAL A 488 -2.14 5.79 -6.32
CA VAL A 488 -2.49 6.20 -4.96
C VAL A 488 -1.38 5.83 -3.98
N ILE A 489 -1.13 6.74 -3.05
CA ILE A 489 -0.37 6.53 -1.83
C ILE A 489 -1.39 6.43 -0.72
N ILE A 490 -1.37 5.34 0.06
CA ILE A 490 -2.34 5.17 1.15
C ILE A 490 -1.81 5.80 2.43
N TRP A 491 -2.69 6.51 3.13
CA TRP A 491 -2.50 6.96 4.50
C TRP A 491 -3.55 6.31 5.42
N PRO A 492 -3.16 5.88 6.64
CA PRO A 492 -3.96 4.98 7.49
C PRO A 492 -5.13 5.67 8.22
N GLY A 493 -5.52 6.87 7.84
CA GLY A 493 -6.49 7.63 8.60
C GLY A 493 -5.94 8.24 9.89
N ASP A 494 -6.87 8.70 10.73
CA ASP A 494 -6.58 9.50 11.91
C ASP A 494 -6.12 8.62 13.09
N LEU A 495 -4.83 8.30 13.14
CA LEU A 495 -4.23 7.50 14.22
C LEU A 495 -3.99 8.33 15.49
N ASP A 496 -3.91 7.65 16.64
CA ASP A 496 -3.65 8.27 17.94
C ASP A 496 -2.19 8.75 18.07
N ALA A 497 -1.98 9.95 18.61
CA ALA A 497 -0.67 10.58 18.79
C ALA A 497 0.17 9.98 19.94
N ASN A 498 0.20 8.65 20.06
CA ASN A 498 0.83 7.91 21.16
C ASN A 498 1.36 6.51 20.73
N PHE A 499 1.66 5.65 21.71
CA PHE A 499 2.11 4.26 21.51
C PHE A 499 1.01 3.21 21.75
N ALA A 500 -0.26 3.61 21.82
CA ALA A 500 -1.36 2.67 22.04
C ALA A 500 -1.46 1.69 20.86
N LYS A 501 -1.78 0.43 21.15
CA LYS A 501 -2.14 -0.53 20.11
C LYS A 501 -3.61 -0.35 19.75
N HIS A 502 -3.98 -0.83 18.57
CA HIS A 502 -5.37 -0.85 18.15
C HIS A 502 -6.24 -1.55 19.20
N ARG A 503 -7.35 -0.91 19.60
CA ARG A 503 -8.29 -1.34 20.64
C ARG A 503 -7.76 -1.37 22.09
N ASP A 504 -6.60 -0.77 22.37
CA ASP A 504 -6.20 -0.54 23.76
C ASP A 504 -7.15 0.47 24.44
N MET A 505 -7.46 0.24 25.72
CA MET A 505 -8.10 1.27 26.54
C MET A 505 -7.04 2.26 27.00
N VAL A 506 -7.21 3.54 26.66
CA VAL A 506 -6.31 4.63 27.03
C VAL A 506 -7.00 5.54 28.04
N ASP A 507 -6.31 5.82 29.14
CA ASP A 507 -6.74 6.76 30.18
C ASP A 507 -5.82 7.99 30.16
N GLU A 508 -6.29 9.09 29.55
CA GLU A 508 -5.50 10.31 29.38
C GLU A 508 -6.35 11.56 29.69
N GLY A 509 -5.77 12.55 30.37
CA GLY A 509 -6.48 13.80 30.68
C GLY A 509 -7.69 13.69 31.63
N GLY A 510 -8.01 12.48 32.12
CA GLY A 510 -9.21 12.21 32.92
C GLY A 510 -10.38 11.65 32.11
N ASP A 511 -10.20 11.47 30.80
CA ASP A 511 -11.11 10.77 29.90
C ASP A 511 -10.54 9.39 29.54
N SER A 512 -11.42 8.46 29.17
CA SER A 512 -11.04 7.12 28.73
C SER A 512 -11.62 6.86 27.35
N TYR A 513 -10.81 6.34 26.44
CA TYR A 513 -11.23 5.96 25.09
C TYR A 513 -10.60 4.63 24.68
N VAL A 514 -11.20 3.98 23.68
CA VAL A 514 -10.62 2.79 23.04
C VAL A 514 -9.90 3.26 21.78
N ALA A 515 -8.58 3.12 21.80
CA ALA A 515 -7.67 3.63 20.78
C ALA A 515 -7.97 3.03 19.41
N VAL A 516 -7.91 3.89 18.39
CA VAL A 516 -7.74 3.46 17.00
C VAL A 516 -6.38 2.80 16.82
N GLY A 517 -5.38 3.28 17.56
CA GLY A 517 -3.99 2.82 17.55
C GLY A 517 -3.06 3.97 17.14
N GLY A 518 -1.85 3.98 17.71
CA GLY A 518 -0.82 4.97 17.40
C GLY A 518 0.31 4.41 16.54
N LEU A 519 1.56 4.72 16.87
CA LEU A 519 2.72 4.27 16.10
C LEU A 519 2.74 2.75 15.79
N PRO A 520 2.42 1.82 16.73
CA PRO A 520 2.35 0.40 16.40
C PRO A 520 1.36 0.10 15.26
N ALA A 521 0.18 0.71 15.28
CA ALA A 521 -0.85 0.53 14.25
C ALA A 521 -0.39 1.07 12.89
N SER A 522 0.31 2.20 12.86
CA SER A 522 0.90 2.76 11.64
C SER A 522 1.87 1.77 10.97
N VAL A 523 2.75 1.12 11.74
CA VAL A 523 3.67 0.13 11.19
C VAL A 523 2.91 -1.06 10.59
N ILE A 524 1.92 -1.58 11.32
CA ILE A 524 1.11 -2.72 10.88
C ILE A 524 0.34 -2.38 9.60
N ALA A 525 -0.26 -1.19 9.51
CA ALA A 525 -1.00 -0.71 8.34
C ALA A 525 -0.15 -0.77 7.07
N GLY A 526 1.04 -0.15 7.10
CA GLY A 526 1.95 -0.15 5.96
C GLY A 526 2.42 -1.55 5.56
N LEU A 527 2.58 -2.46 6.52
CA LEU A 527 2.96 -3.85 6.27
C LEU A 527 1.83 -4.73 5.73
N GLY A 528 0.57 -4.42 6.03
CA GLY A 528 -0.61 -5.08 5.46
C GLY A 528 -0.88 -4.67 4.01
N LEU A 529 -0.63 -3.40 3.67
CA LEU A 529 -0.90 -2.84 2.34
C LEU A 529 -0.04 -3.45 1.22
N GLY A 530 1.25 -3.66 1.48
CA GLY A 530 2.18 -4.26 0.51
C GLY A 530 1.68 -5.56 -0.12
N PRO A 531 1.47 -6.64 0.67
CA PRO A 531 0.91 -7.90 0.16
C PRO A 531 -0.54 -7.80 -0.35
N SER A 532 -1.21 -6.67 -0.14
CA SER A 532 -2.56 -6.37 -0.62
C SER A 532 -2.60 -5.62 -1.95
N GLY A 533 -1.42 -5.37 -2.55
CA GLY A 533 -1.33 -4.73 -3.86
C GLY A 533 -1.04 -3.22 -3.81
N TYR A 534 -0.83 -2.64 -2.63
CA TYR A 534 -0.55 -1.22 -2.43
C TYR A 534 0.91 -1.00 -2.02
N PRO A 535 1.79 -0.63 -2.96
CA PRO A 535 3.22 -0.54 -2.68
C PRO A 535 3.63 0.80 -2.04
N PHE A 536 2.77 1.83 -2.05
CA PHE A 536 3.08 3.16 -1.54
C PHE A 536 2.21 3.53 -0.33
N TYR A 537 2.88 3.82 0.78
CA TYR A 537 2.30 4.13 2.07
C TYR A 537 3.01 5.32 2.73
N GLY A 538 2.23 6.21 3.35
CA GLY A 538 2.70 7.30 4.20
C GLY A 538 1.77 7.51 5.39
N ALA A 539 2.30 7.90 6.55
CA ALA A 539 1.52 8.10 7.78
C ALA A 539 1.66 9.53 8.31
N ASP A 540 0.68 10.00 9.09
CA ASP A 540 0.82 11.23 9.88
C ASP A 540 1.89 11.04 10.94
N THR A 541 3.11 11.49 10.65
CA THR A 541 4.21 11.39 11.59
C THR A 541 3.92 12.25 12.82
N GLY A 542 3.67 11.58 13.95
CA GLY A 542 3.24 12.20 15.21
C GLY A 542 1.80 11.86 15.60
N GLY A 543 1.01 11.30 14.68
CA GLY A 543 -0.39 10.97 14.88
C GLY A 543 -1.31 12.19 14.72
N TYR A 544 -2.60 11.89 14.55
CA TYR A 544 -3.64 12.89 14.33
C TYR A 544 -4.49 13.07 15.59
N ARG A 545 -5.14 12.01 16.09
CA ARG A 545 -6.00 12.07 17.28
C ARG A 545 -5.19 12.33 18.54
N HIS A 546 -5.77 13.05 19.49
CA HIS A 546 -5.16 13.34 20.80
C HIS A 546 -3.80 14.05 20.71
N SER A 547 -3.54 14.77 19.63
CA SER A 547 -2.39 15.68 19.51
C SER A 547 -2.53 16.89 20.48
N PRO A 548 -1.44 17.56 20.90
CA PRO A 548 -0.07 17.40 20.41
C PRO A 548 0.62 16.15 20.95
N THR A 549 1.47 15.57 20.11
CA THR A 549 2.29 14.43 20.50
C THR A 549 3.49 14.88 21.36
N ASP A 550 4.04 13.98 22.18
CA ASP A 550 5.27 14.27 22.92
C ASP A 550 6.54 14.03 22.09
N LYS A 551 7.68 14.59 22.56
CA LYS A 551 8.99 14.42 21.92
C LYS A 551 9.35 12.97 21.61
N GLU A 552 9.07 12.02 22.51
CA GLU A 552 9.47 10.62 22.31
C GLU A 552 8.66 10.00 21.18
N VAL A 553 7.33 10.17 21.20
CA VAL A 553 6.43 9.65 20.17
C VAL A 553 6.80 10.26 18.81
N PHE A 554 6.95 11.58 18.71
CA PHE A 554 7.30 12.24 17.44
C PHE A 554 8.62 11.72 16.88
N MET A 555 9.64 11.56 17.73
CA MET A 555 10.95 11.04 17.32
C MET A 555 10.89 9.59 16.85
N ARG A 556 10.22 8.70 17.58
CA ARG A 556 10.06 7.30 17.16
C ARG A 556 9.24 7.18 15.88
N TRP A 557 8.28 8.07 15.67
CA TRP A 557 7.46 8.07 14.47
C TRP A 557 8.25 8.51 13.24
N PHE A 558 9.01 9.62 13.29
CA PHE A 558 9.82 10.02 12.13
C PHE A 558 11.00 9.07 11.88
N GLU A 559 11.51 8.41 12.92
CA GLU A 559 12.49 7.32 12.78
C GLU A 559 11.90 6.22 11.88
N GLN A 560 10.64 5.87 12.10
CA GLN A 560 9.95 4.84 11.34
C GLN A 560 9.55 5.31 9.93
N THR A 561 8.89 6.46 9.78
CA THR A 561 8.38 6.92 8.47
C THR A 561 9.49 7.30 7.50
N ALA A 562 10.68 7.67 7.99
CA ALA A 562 11.85 7.83 7.14
C ALA A 562 12.29 6.53 6.44
N LEU A 563 11.91 5.37 6.99
CA LEU A 563 12.14 4.03 6.43
C LEU A 563 10.81 3.40 5.95
N SER A 564 9.91 4.23 5.44
CA SER A 564 8.73 3.87 4.64
C SER A 564 8.92 4.32 3.19
N THR A 565 7.97 4.02 2.30
CA THR A 565 7.98 4.46 0.90
C THR A 565 7.65 5.93 0.70
N VAL A 566 6.84 6.52 1.59
CA VAL A 566 6.50 7.94 1.60
C VAL A 566 6.57 8.44 3.05
N MET A 567 7.18 9.60 3.24
CA MET A 567 7.29 10.25 4.55
C MET A 567 6.50 11.55 4.53
N GLN A 568 5.40 11.62 5.31
CA GLN A 568 4.72 12.89 5.57
C GLN A 568 4.75 13.26 7.04
N ILE A 569 4.85 14.55 7.32
CA ILE A 569 5.05 15.12 8.64
C ILE A 569 4.00 16.17 8.93
N GLY A 570 3.22 15.95 10.00
CA GLY A 570 2.22 16.87 10.50
C GLY A 570 1.29 16.18 11.50
N THR A 571 0.62 16.99 12.32
CA THR A 571 -0.32 16.56 13.38
C THR A 571 -1.56 17.46 13.34
N SER A 572 -2.67 17.03 13.97
CA SER A 572 -3.87 17.87 14.11
C SER A 572 -3.67 19.09 15.02
N ALA A 573 -2.59 19.11 15.81
CA ALA A 573 -2.21 20.26 16.63
C ALA A 573 -1.26 21.23 15.90
N ASN A 574 -1.03 21.01 14.60
CA ASN A 574 -0.13 21.81 13.75
C ASN A 574 1.35 21.75 14.18
N ASP A 575 1.78 20.68 14.87
CA ASP A 575 3.15 20.55 15.34
C ASP A 575 4.13 20.39 14.17
N VAL A 576 5.24 21.13 14.24
CA VAL A 576 6.36 21.00 13.29
C VAL A 576 7.69 20.87 14.03
N ALA A 577 8.66 20.18 13.43
CA ALA A 577 9.91 19.81 14.09
C ALA A 577 10.81 21.01 14.49
N TRP A 578 10.59 22.19 13.90
CA TRP A 578 11.40 23.40 14.13
C TRP A 578 10.80 24.37 15.15
N GLU A 579 9.58 24.13 15.64
CA GLU A 579 8.95 24.94 16.69
C GLU A 579 9.32 24.41 18.08
N LEU A 580 10.45 24.90 18.60
CA LEU A 580 11.04 24.41 19.84
C LEU A 580 10.48 25.09 21.09
N GLY A 581 10.48 24.37 22.22
CA GLY A 581 10.19 24.92 23.54
C GLY A 581 8.70 25.04 23.90
N GLY A 582 7.82 24.41 23.11
CA GLY A 582 6.41 24.20 23.44
C GLY A 582 6.21 23.14 24.54
N ASP A 583 4.95 22.93 24.93
CA ASP A 583 4.57 21.97 25.97
C ASP A 583 4.78 20.51 25.55
N ASN A 584 4.93 20.24 24.24
CA ASN A 584 5.29 18.93 23.65
C ASN A 584 6.74 18.49 23.95
N GLY A 585 7.58 19.40 24.45
CA GLY A 585 8.97 19.12 24.83
C GLY A 585 9.94 19.06 23.65
N PHE A 586 9.58 19.60 22.48
CA PHE A 586 10.46 19.65 21.32
C PHE A 586 11.69 20.53 21.59
N ASP A 587 12.86 20.03 21.24
CA ASP A 587 14.15 20.66 21.51
C ASP A 587 15.16 20.43 20.37
N GLN A 588 16.38 20.92 20.56
CA GLN A 588 17.44 20.84 19.54
C GLN A 588 17.82 19.39 19.20
N GLU A 589 17.74 18.46 20.15
CA GLU A 589 18.05 17.04 19.89
C GLU A 589 17.04 16.43 18.93
N LEU A 590 15.75 16.75 19.10
CA LEU A 590 14.71 16.35 18.16
C LEU A 590 14.96 16.93 16.78
N LEU A 591 15.21 18.24 16.67
CA LEU A 591 15.45 18.90 15.38
C LEU A 591 16.68 18.33 14.65
N ASP A 592 17.75 18.04 15.38
CA ASP A 592 18.96 17.45 14.81
C ASP A 592 18.73 16.01 14.33
N SER A 593 17.96 15.22 15.08
CA SER A 593 17.55 13.88 14.67
C SER A 593 16.62 13.95 13.44
N TYR A 594 15.64 14.84 13.46
CA TYR A 594 14.71 15.06 12.35
C TYR A 594 15.44 15.37 11.03
N ARG A 595 16.47 16.24 11.09
CA ARG A 595 17.35 16.54 9.94
C ARG A 595 18.03 15.30 9.38
N VAL A 596 18.48 14.39 10.25
CA VAL A 596 19.13 13.13 9.83
C VAL A 596 18.14 12.21 9.12
N TYR A 597 16.94 12.02 9.65
CA TYR A 597 15.97 11.05 9.12
C TYR A 597 15.26 11.55 7.85
N THR A 598 14.86 12.82 7.78
CA THR A 598 14.32 13.41 6.54
C THR A 598 15.31 13.31 5.39
N ARG A 599 16.59 13.58 5.67
CA ARG A 599 17.67 13.44 4.70
C ARG A 599 17.97 11.99 4.35
N LEU A 600 17.93 11.07 5.31
CA LEU A 600 18.07 9.64 5.02
C LEU A 600 16.98 9.17 4.06
N HIS A 601 15.72 9.51 4.33
CA HIS A 601 14.59 9.18 3.46
C HIS A 601 14.79 9.69 2.03
N LEU A 602 15.09 10.99 1.90
CA LEU A 602 15.34 11.61 0.59
C LEU A 602 16.52 10.95 -0.14
N ARG A 603 17.59 10.64 0.59
CA ARG A 603 18.77 10.00 0.01
C ARG A 603 18.49 8.58 -0.47
N LEU A 604 17.53 7.86 0.11
CA LEU A 604 17.16 6.52 -0.33
C LEU A 604 16.36 6.49 -1.65
N PHE A 605 16.07 7.65 -2.25
CA PHE A 605 15.32 7.72 -3.51
C PHE A 605 15.81 6.76 -4.61
N PRO A 606 17.11 6.64 -4.96
CA PRO A 606 17.55 5.71 -6.00
C PRO A 606 17.27 4.24 -5.66
N TYR A 607 17.39 3.87 -4.39
CA TYR A 607 17.06 2.54 -3.90
C TYR A 607 15.56 2.27 -4.00
N LEU A 608 14.73 3.16 -3.45
CA LEU A 608 13.27 3.02 -3.44
C LEU A 608 12.66 3.09 -4.84
N TRP A 609 13.11 4.03 -5.68
CA TRP A 609 12.62 4.18 -7.05
C TRP A 609 12.98 2.98 -7.92
N THR A 610 14.12 2.33 -7.66
CA THR A 610 14.45 1.05 -8.31
C THR A 610 13.43 -0.04 -7.97
N TYR A 611 13.02 -0.18 -6.71
CA TYR A 611 11.96 -1.15 -6.38
C TYR A 611 10.60 -0.74 -6.94
N ALA A 612 10.30 0.57 -6.98
CA ALA A 612 9.08 1.09 -7.59
C ALA A 612 8.97 0.66 -9.07
N GLU A 613 10.03 0.85 -9.87
CA GLU A 613 10.05 0.42 -11.28
C GLU A 613 10.00 -1.12 -11.42
N ARG A 614 10.66 -1.86 -10.51
CA ARG A 614 10.65 -3.33 -10.50
C ARG A 614 9.28 -3.94 -10.22
N LEU A 615 8.32 -3.19 -9.67
CA LEU A 615 6.95 -3.67 -9.49
C LEU A 615 6.35 -4.18 -10.81
N ALA A 616 6.70 -3.56 -11.95
CA ALA A 616 6.25 -4.00 -13.28
C ALA A 616 6.89 -5.33 -13.75
N GLU A 617 7.95 -5.79 -13.08
CA GLU A 617 8.71 -6.99 -13.43
C GLU A 617 8.42 -8.15 -12.47
N ASP A 618 8.49 -7.92 -11.15
CA ASP A 618 8.37 -8.96 -10.13
C ASP A 618 7.15 -8.81 -9.21
N GLY A 619 6.50 -7.65 -9.19
CA GLY A 619 5.34 -7.33 -8.36
C GLY A 619 5.60 -7.33 -6.86
N ARG A 620 6.85 -7.40 -6.39
CA ARG A 620 7.17 -7.54 -4.96
C ARG A 620 6.91 -6.25 -4.19
N PRO A 621 6.26 -6.30 -3.01
CA PRO A 621 6.11 -5.12 -2.16
C PRO A 621 7.45 -4.48 -1.81
N ILE A 622 7.49 -3.15 -1.66
CA ILE A 622 8.71 -2.42 -1.29
C ILE A 622 8.98 -2.57 0.22
N GLN A 623 7.95 -2.35 1.05
CA GLN A 623 7.98 -2.66 2.48
C GLN A 623 7.41 -4.07 2.71
N ARG A 624 8.15 -4.94 3.39
CA ARG A 624 7.85 -6.37 3.44
C ARG A 624 7.90 -6.89 4.87
N ALA A 625 6.77 -7.37 5.38
CA ALA A 625 6.73 -8.01 6.70
C ALA A 625 7.76 -9.16 6.78
N LEU A 626 8.50 -9.23 7.88
CA LEU A 626 9.62 -10.18 8.01
C LEU A 626 9.19 -11.63 7.75
N GLY A 627 8.07 -12.06 8.33
CA GLY A 627 7.57 -13.44 8.18
C GLY A 627 7.08 -13.79 6.77
N LEU A 628 6.78 -12.80 5.93
CA LEU A 628 6.45 -13.00 4.52
C LEU A 628 7.70 -13.02 3.64
N ALA A 629 8.70 -12.19 3.97
CA ALA A 629 9.98 -12.15 3.27
C ALA A 629 10.87 -13.37 3.59
N HIS A 630 10.77 -13.88 4.82
CA HIS A 630 11.57 -14.97 5.37
C HIS A 630 10.68 -16.01 6.07
N PRO A 631 9.82 -16.72 5.31
CA PRO A 631 8.86 -17.68 5.88
C PRO A 631 9.53 -18.85 6.62
N GLU A 632 10.79 -19.14 6.32
CA GLU A 632 11.60 -20.15 7.00
C GLU A 632 11.80 -19.89 8.50
N LEU A 633 11.60 -18.65 8.96
CA LEU A 633 11.67 -18.30 10.39
C LEU A 633 10.48 -18.83 11.19
N GLY A 634 9.31 -18.97 10.56
CA GLY A 634 8.06 -19.26 11.29
C GLY A 634 7.69 -18.20 12.34
N LEU A 635 8.16 -16.97 12.15
CA LEU A 635 7.89 -15.82 13.02
C LEU A 635 7.22 -14.71 12.21
N HIS A 636 6.19 -14.10 12.77
CA HIS A 636 5.41 -13.04 12.12
C HIS A 636 5.38 -11.77 13.02
N PRO A 637 6.52 -11.11 13.26
CA PRO A 637 6.53 -9.87 14.05
C PRO A 637 5.78 -8.75 13.31
N ASP A 638 5.02 -7.98 14.07
CA ASP A 638 4.19 -6.88 13.56
C ASP A 638 4.99 -5.59 13.26
N ASP A 639 6.24 -5.53 13.72
CA ASP A 639 7.04 -4.31 13.74
C ASP A 639 8.51 -4.52 13.30
N ILE A 640 8.77 -5.61 12.56
CA ILE A 640 10.05 -5.86 11.91
C ILE A 640 9.81 -6.17 10.45
N TYR A 641 10.51 -5.46 9.58
CA TYR A 641 10.29 -5.56 8.15
C TYR A 641 11.55 -5.32 7.34
N LEU A 642 11.49 -5.72 6.08
CA LEU A 642 12.49 -5.44 5.08
C LEU A 642 12.02 -4.23 4.26
N LEU A 643 12.89 -3.26 4.05
CA LEU A 643 12.72 -2.21 3.06
C LEU A 643 13.56 -2.58 1.83
N GLY A 644 12.91 -3.03 0.77
CA GLY A 644 13.56 -3.73 -0.35
C GLY A 644 14.18 -5.07 0.09
N ASP A 645 15.30 -5.45 -0.52
CA ASP A 645 16.02 -6.70 -0.22
C ASP A 645 17.09 -6.54 0.87
N ALA A 646 17.63 -5.33 1.05
CA ALA A 646 18.90 -5.13 1.76
C ALA A 646 18.78 -4.55 3.18
N LEU A 647 17.66 -3.92 3.53
CA LEU A 647 17.52 -3.17 4.79
C LEU A 647 16.51 -3.85 5.71
N LEU A 648 16.97 -4.36 6.85
CA LEU A 648 16.12 -4.84 7.95
C LEU A 648 15.86 -3.68 8.93
N VAL A 649 14.59 -3.34 9.12
CA VAL A 649 14.13 -2.22 9.93
C VAL A 649 13.34 -2.75 11.13
N ALA A 650 13.66 -2.27 12.33
CA ALA A 650 12.98 -2.68 13.56
C ALA A 650 12.67 -1.47 14.45
N PRO A 651 11.62 -0.68 14.14
CA PRO A 651 11.19 0.47 14.93
C PRO A 651 10.91 0.14 16.40
N VAL A 652 11.22 1.11 17.26
CA VAL A 652 10.84 1.09 18.68
C VAL A 652 9.43 1.66 18.80
N VAL A 653 8.49 0.77 19.10
CA VAL A 653 7.06 1.09 19.20
C VAL A 653 6.54 0.98 20.63
N GLU A 654 7.44 1.03 21.61
CA GLU A 654 7.13 0.93 23.04
C GLU A 654 7.70 2.14 23.79
N ARG A 655 6.85 2.78 24.62
CA ARG A 655 7.21 3.95 25.41
C ARG A 655 8.37 3.66 26.38
N GLY A 656 9.37 4.53 26.39
CA GLY A 656 10.54 4.48 27.25
C GLY A 656 11.58 3.43 26.88
N ALA A 657 11.35 2.64 25.82
CA ALA A 657 12.26 1.59 25.41
C ALA A 657 13.54 2.18 24.79
N THR A 658 14.68 1.66 25.25
CA THR A 658 16.02 2.03 24.79
C THR A 658 16.76 0.86 24.16
N ASP A 659 16.07 -0.28 23.98
CA ASP A 659 16.54 -1.49 23.33
C ASP A 659 15.36 -2.15 22.60
N LYS A 660 15.68 -3.03 21.64
CA LYS A 660 14.70 -3.74 20.81
C LYS A 660 15.11 -5.20 20.66
N VAL A 661 14.14 -6.12 20.72
CA VAL A 661 14.37 -7.51 20.32
C VAL A 661 14.18 -7.64 18.82
N VAL A 662 15.22 -8.10 18.11
CA VAL A 662 15.24 -8.22 16.65
C VAL A 662 15.51 -9.67 16.26
N SER A 663 14.69 -10.20 15.36
CA SER A 663 14.92 -11.49 14.71
C SER A 663 15.64 -11.28 13.38
N PHE A 664 16.84 -11.82 13.28
CA PHE A 664 17.68 -11.77 12.09
C PHE A 664 17.47 -13.07 11.29
N PRO A 665 17.05 -12.97 10.01
CA PRO A 665 16.99 -14.13 9.12
C PRO A 665 18.38 -14.64 8.77
N GLU A 666 18.47 -15.77 8.07
CA GLU A 666 19.75 -16.32 7.59
C GLU A 666 20.55 -15.24 6.83
N GLY A 667 21.86 -15.19 7.09
CA GLY A 667 22.76 -14.18 6.54
C GLY A 667 23.43 -13.37 7.64
N ARG A 668 24.22 -12.37 7.23
CA ARG A 668 24.91 -11.47 8.16
C ARG A 668 24.35 -10.07 8.01
N TRP A 669 24.04 -9.45 9.15
CA TRP A 669 23.38 -8.16 9.23
C TRP A 669 24.30 -7.17 9.94
N VAL A 670 24.58 -6.03 9.29
CA VAL A 670 25.46 -4.99 9.81
C VAL A 670 24.64 -3.78 10.23
N HIS A 671 24.72 -3.40 11.50
CA HIS A 671 24.02 -2.24 12.03
C HIS A 671 24.45 -0.97 11.29
N TRP A 672 23.48 -0.28 10.68
CA TRP A 672 23.67 0.85 9.77
C TRP A 672 24.50 1.99 10.36
N PHE A 673 24.29 2.29 11.65
CA PHE A 673 24.97 3.40 12.34
C PHE A 673 26.25 3.00 13.10
N THR A 674 26.35 1.78 13.63
CA THR A 674 27.46 1.38 14.53
C THR A 674 28.46 0.43 13.88
N GLY A 675 28.08 -0.22 12.78
CA GLY A 675 28.89 -1.27 12.15
C GLY A 675 28.90 -2.60 12.92
N GLU A 676 28.15 -2.73 14.02
CA GLU A 676 28.02 -4.00 14.75
C GLU A 676 27.41 -5.09 13.86
N VAL A 677 27.86 -6.33 14.05
CA VAL A 677 27.54 -7.46 13.18
C VAL A 677 26.71 -8.49 13.92
N PHE A 678 25.62 -8.93 13.29
CA PHE A 678 24.72 -9.98 13.76
C PHE A 678 24.71 -11.12 12.73
N GLU A 679 24.95 -12.36 13.19
CA GLU A 679 24.93 -13.56 12.35
C GLU A 679 23.60 -14.29 12.57
N GLY A 680 22.77 -14.36 11.54
CA GLY A 680 21.51 -15.08 11.57
C GLY A 680 21.63 -16.55 11.11
N PRO A 681 20.58 -17.36 11.32
CA PRO A 681 19.33 -17.01 11.96
C PRO A 681 19.47 -16.92 13.48
N THR A 682 19.09 -15.78 14.07
CA THR A 682 19.13 -15.58 15.53
C THR A 682 18.16 -14.48 15.96
N THR A 683 17.79 -14.47 17.24
CA THR A 683 17.13 -13.32 17.86
C THR A 683 18.10 -12.67 18.84
N ALA A 684 18.23 -11.35 18.80
CA ALA A 684 19.09 -10.60 19.72
C ALA A 684 18.40 -9.33 20.23
N THR A 685 18.77 -8.91 21.44
CA THR A 685 18.42 -7.59 21.95
C THR A 685 19.49 -6.60 21.51
N VAL A 686 19.08 -5.51 20.87
CA VAL A 686 19.95 -4.47 20.31
C VAL A 686 19.69 -3.13 20.99
N ASP A 687 20.73 -2.32 21.18
CA ASP A 687 20.59 -0.96 21.69
C ASP A 687 19.78 -0.11 20.69
N ALA A 688 18.78 0.60 21.20
CA ALA A 688 17.87 1.43 20.44
C ALA A 688 17.56 2.75 21.19
N PRO A 689 18.56 3.59 21.52
CA PRO A 689 18.31 4.86 22.19
C PRO A 689 17.44 5.78 21.31
N LEU A 690 16.79 6.77 21.93
CA LEU A 690 16.03 7.79 21.18
C LEU A 690 16.96 8.52 20.20
N GLY A 691 16.49 8.76 18.98
CA GLY A 691 17.28 9.29 17.86
C GLY A 691 18.04 8.22 17.07
N ARG A 692 17.95 6.93 17.44
CA ARG A 692 18.65 5.83 16.75
C ARG A 692 17.75 4.61 16.56
N LEU A 693 17.17 4.53 15.37
CA LEU A 693 16.44 3.37 14.87
C LEU A 693 17.38 2.16 14.70
N PRO A 694 17.00 0.98 15.21
CA PRO A 694 17.61 -0.28 14.79
C PRO A 694 17.38 -0.53 13.28
N LEU A 695 18.44 -0.32 12.51
CA LEU A 695 18.48 -0.46 11.06
C LEU A 695 19.72 -1.27 10.68
N PHE A 696 19.56 -2.28 9.85
CA PHE A 696 20.63 -3.22 9.50
C PHE A 696 20.70 -3.42 7.98
N LEU A 697 21.93 -3.46 7.48
CA LEU A 697 22.26 -3.77 6.09
C LEU A 697 22.67 -5.25 5.98
N ALA A 698 22.01 -6.00 5.09
CA ALA A 698 22.44 -7.34 4.70
C ALA A 698 23.86 -7.29 4.09
N ASP A 699 24.67 -8.32 4.31
CA ASP A 699 26.07 -8.31 3.87
C ASP A 699 26.28 -8.48 2.36
N ASP A 700 25.28 -8.98 1.66
CA ASP A 700 25.14 -8.98 0.20
C ASP A 700 24.30 -7.80 -0.33
N GLY A 701 23.87 -6.90 0.56
CA GLY A 701 23.09 -5.72 0.25
C GLY A 701 23.92 -4.61 -0.38
N VAL A 702 23.34 -3.96 -1.40
CA VAL A 702 23.84 -2.74 -2.01
C VAL A 702 22.75 -1.67 -1.90
N VAL A 703 23.07 -0.54 -1.30
CA VAL A 703 22.11 0.56 -1.08
C VAL A 703 22.62 1.83 -1.78
N PRO A 704 22.17 2.07 -3.03
CA PRO A 704 22.42 3.32 -3.72
C PRO A 704 21.61 4.46 -3.09
N MET A 705 22.23 5.62 -2.97
CA MET A 705 21.70 6.80 -2.32
C MET A 705 22.13 8.07 -3.07
N LEU A 706 21.37 9.13 -2.89
CA LEU A 706 21.80 10.47 -3.28
C LEU A 706 22.94 10.98 -2.39
N ARG A 707 23.60 12.04 -2.86
CA ARG A 707 24.65 12.75 -2.13
C ARG A 707 24.15 13.29 -0.78
N PRO A 708 25.04 13.48 0.22
CA PRO A 708 24.64 13.91 1.56
C PRO A 708 24.00 15.31 1.65
N THR A 709 24.20 16.18 0.67
CA THR A 709 23.74 17.58 0.71
C THR A 709 22.34 17.80 0.14
N ILE A 710 21.71 16.75 -0.40
CA ILE A 710 20.46 16.88 -1.15
C ILE A 710 19.31 17.45 -0.28
N ASP A 711 18.56 18.40 -0.84
CA ASP A 711 17.43 19.06 -0.18
C ASP A 711 16.07 18.67 -0.75
N THR A 712 16.01 18.35 -2.05
CA THR A 712 14.76 18.03 -2.75
C THR A 712 14.98 17.17 -4.01
N LEU A 713 13.94 16.42 -4.40
CA LEU A 713 13.88 15.77 -5.71
C LEU A 713 13.35 16.68 -6.83
N ALA A 714 12.76 17.83 -6.48
CA ALA A 714 12.12 18.73 -7.44
C ALA A 714 13.06 19.85 -7.89
N PRO A 715 12.92 20.37 -9.12
CA PRO A 715 13.73 21.46 -9.65
C PRO A 715 13.54 22.75 -8.85
N THR A 716 14.58 23.59 -8.82
CA THR A 716 14.59 24.87 -8.13
C THR A 716 15.02 26.02 -9.05
N THR A 717 14.57 27.24 -8.76
CA THR A 717 15.12 28.45 -9.40
C THR A 717 16.14 29.16 -8.50
N GLU A 718 16.42 28.62 -7.32
CA GLU A 718 17.39 29.10 -6.34
C GLU A 718 18.50 28.07 -6.04
N PRO A 719 19.25 27.57 -7.05
CA PRO A 719 20.27 26.53 -6.87
C PRO A 719 21.49 26.97 -6.03
N ALA A 720 21.56 28.25 -5.64
CA ALA A 720 22.56 28.73 -4.68
C ALA A 720 22.15 28.46 -3.21
N ARG A 721 20.87 28.13 -2.98
CA ARG A 721 20.26 27.89 -1.67
C ARG A 721 19.74 26.46 -1.52
N VAL A 722 19.31 25.83 -2.63
CA VAL A 722 18.64 24.53 -2.62
C VAL A 722 19.40 23.54 -3.50
N ASP A 723 19.78 22.40 -2.92
CA ASP A 723 20.41 21.30 -3.64
C ASP A 723 19.34 20.34 -4.21
N SER A 724 19.15 20.35 -5.54
CA SER A 724 18.10 19.62 -6.24
C SER A 724 18.64 18.47 -7.08
N TYR A 725 17.93 17.33 -7.05
CA TYR A 725 18.22 16.16 -7.88
C TYR A 725 17.89 16.41 -9.36
N ASP A 726 16.78 17.07 -9.65
CA ASP A 726 16.30 17.29 -11.01
C ASP A 726 17.19 18.30 -11.77
N ASP A 727 17.78 19.25 -11.04
CA ASP A 727 18.75 20.20 -11.61
C ASP A 727 20.16 19.63 -11.73
N ASP A 728 20.59 18.82 -10.75
CA ASP A 728 21.86 18.09 -10.74
C ASP A 728 21.73 16.74 -10.02
N VAL A 729 21.70 15.66 -10.81
CA VAL A 729 21.66 14.28 -10.33
C VAL A 729 22.85 13.98 -9.39
N GLY A 730 24.02 14.55 -9.72
CA GLY A 730 25.25 14.42 -8.93
C GLY A 730 25.84 13.01 -8.89
N VAL A 731 26.84 12.84 -8.01
CA VAL A 731 27.53 11.57 -7.81
C VAL A 731 26.63 10.58 -7.05
N LEU A 732 26.62 9.32 -7.49
CA LEU A 732 25.91 8.27 -6.77
C LEU A 732 26.66 7.93 -5.48
N TRP A 733 25.97 7.91 -4.34
CA TRP A 733 26.53 7.37 -3.10
C TRP A 733 26.08 5.92 -2.94
N VAL A 734 26.96 5.00 -2.58
CA VAL A 734 26.56 3.60 -2.42
C VAL A 734 27.10 3.08 -1.11
N ARG A 735 26.23 2.50 -0.29
CA ARG A 735 26.62 1.81 0.93
C ARG A 735 26.50 0.30 0.76
N MET A 736 27.55 -0.41 1.14
CA MET A 736 27.67 -1.88 1.05
C MET A 736 28.57 -2.40 2.18
N VAL A 737 28.58 -3.72 2.39
CA VAL A 737 29.49 -4.36 3.36
C VAL A 737 30.75 -4.84 2.64
N ALA A 738 31.93 -4.68 3.25
CA ALA A 738 33.23 -5.03 2.69
C ALA A 738 33.51 -6.55 2.53
N ARG A 739 32.59 -7.34 1.96
CA ARG A 739 32.74 -8.79 1.80
C ARG A 739 31.83 -9.41 0.74
N GLY A 740 32.15 -10.65 0.37
CA GLY A 740 31.22 -11.47 -0.41
C GLY A 740 31.04 -10.99 -1.84
N THR A 741 29.91 -11.37 -2.43
CA THR A 741 29.46 -10.95 -3.76
C THR A 741 28.12 -10.27 -3.61
N ALA A 742 27.97 -9.09 -4.21
CA ALA A 742 26.76 -8.28 -4.14
C ALA A 742 26.57 -7.58 -5.49
N SER A 743 25.34 -7.36 -5.92
CA SER A 743 25.05 -6.58 -7.13
C SER A 743 23.68 -5.94 -7.06
N PHE A 744 23.56 -4.75 -7.61
CA PHE A 744 22.29 -4.05 -7.73
C PHE A 744 22.23 -3.28 -9.05
N THR A 745 21.16 -3.51 -9.81
CA THR A 745 20.83 -2.75 -11.02
C THR A 745 19.82 -1.68 -10.66
N LEU A 746 20.18 -0.42 -10.90
CA LEU A 746 19.34 0.75 -10.64
C LEU A 746 18.26 0.91 -11.72
N PHE A 747 17.23 1.70 -11.41
CA PHE A 747 16.11 2.01 -12.30
C PHE A 747 16.53 2.58 -13.68
N ASP A 748 17.69 3.21 -13.77
CA ASP A 748 18.22 3.81 -14.98
C ASP A 748 19.16 2.88 -15.77
N GLY A 749 19.24 1.61 -15.36
CA GLY A 749 20.06 0.57 -15.99
C GLY A 749 21.52 0.52 -15.52
N GLY A 750 21.97 1.47 -14.69
CA GLY A 750 23.30 1.42 -14.08
C GLY A 750 23.44 0.22 -13.15
N THR A 751 24.67 -0.25 -12.94
CA THR A 751 24.93 -1.39 -12.03
C THR A 751 26.02 -1.05 -11.04
N VAL A 752 25.86 -1.53 -9.81
CA VAL A 752 26.91 -1.51 -8.79
C VAL A 752 27.10 -2.93 -8.30
N ALA A 753 28.33 -3.41 -8.34
CA ALA A 753 28.67 -4.77 -7.94
C ALA A 753 29.94 -4.82 -7.11
N GLN A 754 29.99 -5.80 -6.22
CA GLN A 754 31.18 -6.18 -5.47
C GLN A 754 31.45 -7.66 -5.67
N ARG A 755 32.74 -8.02 -5.81
CA ARG A 755 33.21 -9.40 -5.75
C ARG A 755 34.45 -9.49 -4.88
N SER A 756 34.40 -10.34 -3.85
CA SER A 756 35.55 -10.61 -2.97
C SER A 756 36.08 -12.04 -3.18
N ASP A 757 37.39 -12.17 -3.41
CA ASP A 757 38.10 -13.45 -3.59
C ASP A 757 39.50 -13.37 -2.96
N GLY A 758 39.85 -14.35 -2.11
CA GLY A 758 41.24 -14.58 -1.69
C GLY A 758 41.96 -13.42 -0.99
N GLY A 759 41.25 -12.49 -0.33
CA GLY A 759 41.83 -11.31 0.32
C GLY A 759 41.85 -10.04 -0.55
N THR A 760 41.26 -10.11 -1.74
CA THR A 760 41.05 -8.98 -2.64
C THR A 760 39.55 -8.77 -2.87
N SER A 761 39.11 -7.53 -2.97
CA SER A 761 37.76 -7.17 -3.42
C SER A 761 37.85 -6.31 -4.68
N THR A 762 36.89 -6.48 -5.58
CA THR A 762 36.70 -5.60 -6.73
C THR A 762 35.32 -4.98 -6.62
N ILE A 763 35.25 -3.66 -6.70
CA ILE A 763 34.00 -2.91 -6.85
C ILE A 763 33.90 -2.49 -8.30
N SER A 764 32.74 -2.67 -8.90
CA SER A 764 32.44 -2.29 -10.29
C SER A 764 31.21 -1.39 -10.30
N VAL A 765 31.29 -0.29 -11.03
CA VAL A 765 30.17 0.61 -11.30
C VAL A 765 30.04 0.77 -12.81
N GLU A 766 28.90 0.38 -13.35
CA GLU A 766 28.50 0.67 -14.73
C GLU A 766 27.54 1.84 -14.72
N SER A 767 27.78 2.84 -15.56
CA SER A 767 26.96 4.06 -15.58
C SER A 767 25.56 3.79 -16.13
N GLY A 768 24.56 4.35 -15.47
CA GLY A 768 23.18 4.29 -15.94
C GLY A 768 22.85 5.41 -16.93
N GLY A 769 21.58 5.46 -17.34
CA GLY A 769 21.08 6.52 -18.22
C GLY A 769 20.94 7.89 -17.56
N GLU A 770 20.88 7.94 -16.23
CA GLU A 770 20.65 9.16 -15.44
C GLU A 770 21.78 9.41 -14.43
N LEU A 771 22.14 8.38 -13.65
CA LEU A 771 23.22 8.37 -12.68
C LEU A 771 24.55 7.97 -13.36
N ASP A 772 25.18 8.92 -14.03
CA ASP A 772 26.41 8.71 -14.83
C ASP A 772 27.65 9.48 -14.35
N GLN A 773 27.52 10.30 -13.29
CA GLN A 773 28.58 11.18 -12.78
C GLN A 773 29.60 10.48 -11.88
N GLY A 774 29.66 9.15 -11.91
CA GLY A 774 30.52 8.32 -11.06
C GLY A 774 29.90 8.00 -9.71
N ALA A 775 30.68 7.45 -8.79
CA ALA A 775 30.17 6.98 -7.50
C ALA A 775 31.15 7.21 -6.33
N ILE A 776 30.61 7.38 -5.13
CA ILE A 776 31.33 7.23 -3.87
C ILE A 776 30.80 5.98 -3.17
N ILE A 777 31.66 4.99 -3.02
CA ILE A 777 31.38 3.71 -2.38
C ILE A 777 31.81 3.79 -0.92
N GLU A 778 30.88 3.53 -0.01
CA GLU A 778 31.10 3.39 1.43
C GLU A 778 30.98 1.91 1.82
N LEU A 779 32.11 1.30 2.14
CA LEU A 779 32.21 -0.09 2.57
C LEU A 779 32.25 -0.16 4.10
N LEU A 780 31.18 -0.68 4.69
CA LEU A 780 31.06 -0.90 6.13
C LEU A 780 31.79 -2.18 6.59
N ALA A 781 32.08 -2.23 7.90
CA ALA A 781 32.78 -3.35 8.55
C ALA A 781 34.11 -3.71 7.86
N ALA A 782 34.79 -2.71 7.30
CA ALA A 782 36.03 -2.82 6.56
C ALA A 782 37.23 -2.86 7.51
N THR A 783 38.22 -3.70 7.21
CA THR A 783 39.56 -3.58 7.83
C THR A 783 40.39 -2.56 7.06
N ALA A 784 41.40 -1.95 7.68
CA ALA A 784 42.28 -1.03 6.95
C ALA A 784 42.91 -1.75 5.73
N PRO A 785 42.71 -1.26 4.49
CA PRO A 785 43.23 -1.95 3.32
C PRO A 785 44.76 -1.85 3.26
N SER A 786 45.41 -2.89 2.75
CA SER A 786 46.85 -2.86 2.44
C SER A 786 47.15 -2.01 1.22
N SER A 787 46.24 -1.97 0.26
CA SER A 787 46.25 -1.03 -0.87
C SER A 787 44.89 -0.97 -1.55
N VAL A 788 44.53 0.20 -2.08
CA VAL A 788 43.44 0.37 -3.07
C VAL A 788 44.09 0.87 -4.36
N ASP A 789 43.61 0.43 -5.52
CA ASP A 789 44.09 0.89 -6.83
C ASP A 789 43.61 2.32 -7.17
N SER A 790 43.86 3.26 -6.26
CA SER A 790 43.58 4.69 -6.37
C SER A 790 44.42 5.48 -5.36
N THR A 791 44.33 6.81 -5.39
CA THR A 791 45.11 7.70 -4.50
C THR A 791 44.47 7.84 -3.13
N GLU A 792 45.22 7.61 -2.07
CA GLU A 792 44.78 7.86 -0.69
C GLU A 792 44.69 9.38 -0.44
N VAL A 793 43.57 9.84 0.12
CA VAL A 793 43.35 11.23 0.54
C VAL A 793 43.18 11.33 2.06
N ALA A 794 43.27 12.55 2.61
CA ALA A 794 43.36 12.74 4.06
C ALA A 794 42.01 12.73 4.80
N SER A 795 40.90 12.96 4.10
CA SER A 795 39.56 13.04 4.69
C SER A 795 38.46 12.76 3.66
N LEU A 796 37.23 12.52 4.13
CA LEU A 796 36.05 12.43 3.24
C LEU A 796 35.84 13.70 2.42
N ALA A 797 36.05 14.88 3.01
CA ALA A 797 35.91 16.15 2.30
C ALA A 797 36.95 16.28 1.16
N ASP A 798 38.19 15.82 1.39
CA ASP A 798 39.20 15.77 0.33
C ASP A 798 38.82 14.75 -0.77
N LEU A 799 38.16 13.65 -0.39
CA LEU A 799 37.69 12.63 -1.33
C LEU A 799 36.55 13.17 -2.21
N GLU A 800 35.57 13.84 -1.60
CA GLU A 800 34.46 14.47 -2.32
C GLU A 800 34.96 15.52 -3.33
N ALA A 801 36.01 16.27 -2.98
CA ALA A 801 36.64 17.25 -3.87
C ALA A 801 37.57 16.65 -4.95
N ALA A 802 38.03 15.41 -4.78
CA ALA A 802 38.90 14.73 -5.73
C ALA A 802 38.13 14.20 -6.95
N ALA A 803 38.83 13.90 -8.05
CA ALA A 803 38.22 13.23 -9.21
C ALA A 803 38.03 11.72 -8.96
N GLU A 804 39.00 11.12 -8.27
CA GLU A 804 39.04 9.72 -7.84
C GLU A 804 39.92 9.67 -6.58
N GLY A 805 39.74 8.64 -5.74
CA GLY A 805 40.57 8.46 -4.56
C GLY A 805 39.98 7.47 -3.58
N TRP A 806 40.61 7.32 -2.43
CA TRP A 806 40.04 6.58 -1.30
C TRP A 806 40.46 7.15 0.04
N TRP A 807 39.65 6.89 1.06
CA TRP A 807 39.91 7.27 2.45
C TRP A 807 39.37 6.20 3.39
N PHE A 808 40.13 5.84 4.42
CA PHE A 808 39.69 4.88 5.44
C PHE A 808 39.45 5.60 6.77
N ASP A 809 38.21 5.51 7.27
CA ASP A 809 37.85 5.99 8.59
C ASP A 809 38.03 4.88 9.63
N ALA A 810 39.14 4.96 10.36
CA ALA A 810 39.44 4.02 11.43
C ALA A 810 38.46 4.09 12.63
N SER A 811 37.71 5.19 12.78
CA SER A 811 36.78 5.35 13.90
C SER A 811 35.47 4.59 13.70
N THR A 812 35.03 4.47 12.44
CA THR A 812 33.82 3.76 12.03
C THR A 812 34.11 2.43 11.32
N SER A 813 35.38 2.13 11.05
CA SER A 813 35.81 0.98 10.24
C SER A 813 35.14 0.98 8.86
N ALA A 814 35.12 2.15 8.22
CA ALA A 814 34.53 2.36 6.90
C ALA A 814 35.61 2.74 5.88
N LEU A 815 35.57 2.10 4.70
CA LEU A 815 36.41 2.46 3.56
C LEU A 815 35.57 3.21 2.53
N PHE A 816 35.99 4.41 2.18
CA PHE A 816 35.39 5.24 1.14
C PHE A 816 36.24 5.21 -0.12
N ILE A 817 35.62 5.00 -1.28
CA ILE A 817 36.28 4.97 -2.59
C ILE A 817 35.49 5.84 -3.55
N LYS A 818 36.13 6.83 -4.17
CA LYS A 818 35.52 7.63 -5.24
C LYS A 818 35.96 7.10 -6.59
N LEU A 819 34.98 6.71 -7.39
CA LEU A 819 35.10 6.26 -8.76
C LEU A 819 34.70 7.39 -9.72
N PRO A 820 35.45 7.57 -10.83
CA PRO A 820 35.14 8.61 -11.82
C PRO A 820 33.85 8.28 -12.60
N SER A 821 33.40 9.22 -13.43
CA SER A 821 32.28 9.00 -14.34
C SER A 821 32.59 7.95 -15.41
N GLY A 822 31.53 7.28 -15.89
CA GLY A 822 31.63 6.14 -16.80
C GLY A 822 31.90 4.82 -16.06
N ASP A 823 32.00 3.75 -16.84
CA ASP A 823 32.26 2.41 -16.31
C ASP A 823 33.63 2.37 -15.63
N SER A 824 33.66 1.95 -14.37
CA SER A 824 34.86 2.02 -13.54
C SER A 824 34.91 0.89 -12.52
N ASP A 825 36.14 0.48 -12.20
CA ASP A 825 36.42 -0.55 -11.22
C ASP A 825 37.42 -0.02 -10.17
N ALA A 826 37.31 -0.51 -8.93
CA ALA A 826 38.34 -0.37 -7.90
C ALA A 826 38.73 -1.72 -7.32
N ALA A 827 40.03 -2.02 -7.33
CA ALA A 827 40.60 -3.18 -6.66
C ALA A 827 41.11 -2.81 -5.26
N ILE A 828 40.73 -3.62 -4.27
CA ILE A 828 41.07 -3.46 -2.85
C ILE A 828 41.83 -4.70 -2.41
N SER A 829 42.99 -4.52 -1.80
CA SER A 829 43.70 -5.59 -1.09
C SER A 829 43.57 -5.36 0.41
N TRP A 830 43.09 -6.36 1.14
CA TRP A 830 42.84 -6.28 2.59
C TRP A 830 44.05 -6.69 3.43
#